data_AF-A0A7W7HVL8-F1
#
_entry.id   AF-A0A7W7HVL8-F1
#
_cell.length_a   1.000
_cell.length_b   1.000
_cell.length_c   1.000
_cell.angle_alpha   90.00
_cell.angle_beta   90.00
_cell.angle_gamma   90.00
#
_symmetry.space_group_name_H-M   'P 1'
#
loop_
_entity.id
_entity.type
_entity.pdbx_description
1 polymer ?
#
loop_
_entity_poly.entity_id
_entity_poly.type
_entity_poly.pdbx_seq_one_letter_code
_entity_poly.pdbx_strand_id
1 'polypeptide(L)'
;MTRTDLAGYLRARWAAPRVRAAAAAVVILVAVLAAAAATDPSGLLAPVGGRGLPLLGTGGVYRWAPLVVGLPVLLAGVAVPAFLIAGYARARWVFAGTWIAVIGAGACATAATGLASALPMLGPHLSAGAALTYALSTCGFAAVKFILVGPLAAAGAALAARFGPRPVPGAGSGAAESYPVASAAAVMAVVTGLAAIGPAAHWWLGGPVGYSFAGFVVAPTAANGVFGFLAGVAVFLAVFAAAVRLAPRRPPRAGPLTASVTVGLASVVAGLGLGVVGAVVAAMPWSNRLDGAGADQWWLATSLISVATGAGYGAVVGLIGAVVVAAGWRLRSRFVPVAAIGVLVLALAPVIGASAPAGPPAVEAVPASGGMEYLRVHPAPAGGGLATIGDVTGRQVILRGVNVNQLVDYHLRDPAVPATRPPADGDFAQMAAMGFNVIRLGMSWSRLEPRRGTFDESYLGQIRAAVAGAKAHGIYTVLDMHEDAWGNALARPSEECGGGTTPTTGWDGAPAWATITDGTAHCQFMARDLAPAVATAFGNFYTDRDGIQGELVRTWAFVARAFAGEPAVAGYDLLNEPGIGANPPISSGLLLGRYYDAAITAIREAERAAGGHTHLVFFEPSVLWSGLGFDAAPAPGFTDDRQLVFAPHPYSESISMDQGLGLTIASIERNLATSARAARAYRAALWFGEWGWFGDPAVDGAKVWRLGAAQDRLGAGGAFWVWRQGCGSPETGADATTSGNLVAVDCRTGASTPPPAGFARPLSRAFPRALPGRLESLISGQDGGLRIAAAAPDDPANCLVDIWVPGDTMPRLTTTGVTGPSPERVAGGWRVTGCARGAYTVTAAP
;
A
#
# COMPACT_ATOMS: atom_id res chain seq x y z
N MET A 1 -27.32 41.71 31.83
CA MET A 1 -27.24 42.12 30.40
C MET A 1 -28.64 42.12 29.84
N THR A 2 -29.13 43.26 29.37
CA THR A 2 -30.42 43.34 28.67
C THR A 2 -30.30 42.75 27.25
N ARG A 3 -31.41 42.36 26.59
CA ARG A 3 -31.38 41.86 25.18
C ARG A 3 -30.70 42.84 24.23
N THR A 4 -30.82 44.14 24.49
CA THR A 4 -30.19 45.25 23.76
C THR A 4 -28.68 45.32 23.99
N ASP A 5 -28.20 45.07 25.22
CA ASP A 5 -26.76 44.99 25.53
C ASP A 5 -26.09 43.78 24.86
N LEU A 6 -26.77 42.64 24.81
CA LEU A 6 -26.26 41.45 24.14
C LEU A 6 -26.16 41.67 22.62
N ALA A 7 -27.18 42.27 22.01
CA ALA A 7 -27.17 42.60 20.58
C ALA A 7 -26.08 43.63 20.22
N GLY A 8 -25.87 44.66 21.04
CA GLY A 8 -24.80 45.66 20.86
C GLY A 8 -23.40 45.05 21.04
N TYR A 9 -23.22 44.22 22.07
CA TYR A 9 -21.97 43.50 22.33
C TYR A 9 -21.60 42.52 21.20
N LEU A 10 -22.58 41.77 20.71
CA LEU A 10 -22.39 40.86 19.58
C LEU A 10 -22.04 41.64 18.31
N ARG A 11 -22.76 42.73 17.97
CA ARG A 11 -22.41 43.59 16.82
C ARG A 11 -20.99 44.15 16.90
N ALA A 12 -20.57 44.62 18.08
CA ALA A 12 -19.21 45.13 18.29
C ALA A 12 -18.13 44.04 18.13
N ARG A 13 -18.39 42.81 18.60
CA ARG A 13 -17.47 41.68 18.37
C ARG A 13 -17.42 41.25 16.91
N TRP A 14 -18.56 41.21 16.22
CA TRP A 14 -18.63 40.90 14.79
C TRP A 14 -18.02 41.99 13.90
N ALA A 15 -17.91 43.24 14.37
CA ALA A 15 -17.23 44.31 13.64
C ALA A 15 -15.68 44.15 13.64
N ALA A 16 -15.12 43.33 14.53
CA ALA A 16 -13.66 43.17 14.63
C ALA A 16 -13.09 42.43 13.40
N PRO A 17 -12.08 42.98 12.70
CA PRO A 17 -11.46 42.35 11.52
C PRO A 17 -10.99 40.91 11.77
N ARG A 18 -10.43 40.64 12.95
CA ARG A 18 -9.99 39.29 13.37
C ARG A 18 -11.10 38.26 13.50
N VAL A 19 -12.27 38.67 13.98
CA VAL A 19 -13.44 37.77 14.14
C VAL A 19 -14.00 37.45 12.75
N ARG A 20 -14.13 38.45 11.88
CA ARG A 20 -14.63 38.26 10.51
C ARG A 20 -13.70 37.44 9.66
N ALA A 21 -12.38 37.61 9.78
CA ALA A 21 -11.41 36.81 9.06
C ALA A 21 -11.50 35.32 9.42
N ALA A 22 -11.54 35.01 10.73
CA ALA A 22 -11.68 33.63 11.21
C ALA A 22 -13.03 33.02 10.80
N ALA A 23 -14.13 33.77 10.95
CA ALA A 23 -15.46 33.32 10.54
C ALA A 23 -15.53 33.06 9.03
N ALA A 24 -15.01 33.97 8.20
CA ALA A 24 -14.98 33.81 6.75
C ALA A 24 -14.16 32.58 6.33
N ALA A 25 -12.97 32.37 6.94
CA ALA A 25 -12.15 31.19 6.68
C ALA A 25 -12.93 29.89 6.96
N VAL A 26 -13.59 29.81 8.12
CA VAL A 26 -14.38 28.64 8.53
C VAL A 26 -15.58 28.41 7.62
N VAL A 27 -16.39 29.45 7.37
CA VAL A 27 -17.61 29.32 6.55
C VAL A 27 -17.28 28.87 5.13
N ILE A 28 -16.27 29.48 4.51
CA ILE A 28 -15.86 29.10 3.15
C ILE A 28 -15.26 27.70 3.14
N LEU A 29 -14.44 27.34 4.13
CA LEU A 29 -13.89 26.00 4.22
C LEU A 29 -15.00 24.94 4.35
N VAL A 30 -15.99 25.16 5.22
CA VAL A 30 -17.15 24.26 5.36
C VAL A 30 -17.93 24.17 4.05
N ALA A 31 -18.17 25.28 3.37
CA ALA A 31 -18.87 25.28 2.08
C ALA A 31 -18.10 24.49 1.01
N VAL A 32 -16.77 24.64 0.94
CA VAL A 32 -15.91 23.89 0.01
C VAL A 32 -15.91 22.40 0.35
N LEU A 33 -15.84 22.03 1.62
CA LEU A 33 -15.91 20.63 2.05
C LEU A 33 -17.27 20.00 1.70
N ALA A 34 -18.37 20.72 1.94
CA ALA A 34 -19.71 20.25 1.59
C ALA A 34 -19.88 20.08 0.07
N ALA A 35 -19.39 21.05 -0.72
CA ALA A 35 -19.42 20.96 -2.18
C ALA A 35 -18.56 19.79 -2.67
N ALA A 36 -17.34 19.64 -2.15
CA ALA A 36 -16.43 18.55 -2.52
C ALA A 36 -17.02 17.18 -2.19
N ALA A 37 -17.65 17.03 -1.01
CA ALA A 37 -18.34 15.81 -0.62
C ALA A 37 -19.51 15.47 -1.56
N ALA A 38 -20.23 16.47 -2.08
CA ALA A 38 -21.32 16.26 -3.02
C ALA A 38 -20.83 15.91 -4.44
N THR A 39 -19.70 16.48 -4.89
CA THR A 39 -19.20 16.29 -6.26
C THR A 39 -18.26 15.11 -6.43
N ASP A 40 -17.55 14.71 -5.36
CA ASP A 40 -16.69 13.53 -5.34
C ASP A 40 -17.19 12.56 -4.26
N PRO A 41 -18.17 11.69 -4.60
CA PRO A 41 -18.62 10.68 -3.67
C PRO A 41 -17.50 9.72 -3.31
N SER A 42 -16.44 9.58 -4.13
CA SER A 42 -15.32 8.68 -3.84
C SER A 42 -14.42 9.10 -2.70
N GLY A 43 -14.32 10.40 -2.44
CA GLY A 43 -13.34 10.93 -1.50
C GLY A 43 -11.89 10.76 -1.98
N LEU A 44 -11.67 10.29 -3.20
CA LEU A 44 -10.34 10.15 -3.77
C LEU A 44 -9.71 11.54 -3.99
N LEU A 45 -10.49 12.51 -4.46
CA LEU A 45 -10.06 13.87 -4.76
C LEU A 45 -10.49 14.86 -3.67
N ALA A 46 -11.63 14.63 -3.01
CA ALA A 46 -12.15 15.49 -1.95
C ALA A 46 -11.37 15.33 -0.63
N PRO A 47 -11.16 16.41 0.15
CA PRO A 47 -10.56 16.35 1.49
C PRO A 47 -11.46 15.65 2.52
N VAL A 48 -12.78 15.69 2.30
CA VAL A 48 -13.80 14.90 3.01
C VAL A 48 -14.71 14.34 1.93
N GLY A 49 -14.63 13.04 1.67
CA GLY A 49 -15.42 12.38 0.63
C GLY A 49 -16.89 12.21 1.01
N GLY A 50 -17.79 12.27 0.01
CA GLY A 50 -19.23 12.02 0.22
C GLY A 50 -19.53 10.63 0.76
N ARG A 51 -18.71 9.63 0.39
CA ARG A 51 -18.71 8.25 0.95
C ARG A 51 -18.57 8.16 2.46
N GLY A 52 -17.94 9.16 3.08
CA GLY A 52 -17.65 9.19 4.51
C GLY A 52 -18.75 9.84 5.35
N LEU A 53 -19.85 10.30 4.76
CA LEU A 53 -21.01 10.80 5.51
C LEU A 53 -21.95 9.62 5.81
N PRO A 54 -21.89 9.01 7.00
CA PRO A 54 -22.82 7.95 7.38
C PRO A 54 -24.28 8.43 7.27
N LEU A 55 -25.17 7.54 6.85
CA LEU A 55 -26.58 7.71 7.14
C LEU A 55 -26.72 7.84 8.66
N LEU A 56 -27.54 8.78 9.13
CA LEU A 56 -27.74 9.00 10.57
C LEU A 56 -28.09 7.66 11.24
N GLY A 57 -27.23 7.22 12.17
CA GLY A 57 -27.39 5.95 12.90
C GLY A 57 -26.53 4.77 12.42
N THR A 58 -25.70 4.91 11.37
CA THR A 58 -24.86 3.80 10.85
C THR A 58 -23.35 4.05 11.02
N GLY A 59 -22.52 3.01 10.84
CA GLY A 59 -21.07 3.14 10.61
C GLY A 59 -20.10 3.23 11.80
N GLY A 60 -20.58 3.34 13.05
CA GLY A 60 -19.72 3.36 14.25
C GLY A 60 -18.69 4.52 14.31
N VAL A 61 -17.83 4.53 15.33
CA VAL A 61 -16.83 5.60 15.55
C VAL A 61 -15.94 5.83 14.31
N TYR A 62 -15.61 4.76 13.58
CA TYR A 62 -14.73 4.79 12.41
C TYR A 62 -15.24 5.69 11.27
N ARG A 63 -16.55 5.71 10.99
CA ARG A 63 -17.11 6.59 9.94
C ARG A 63 -17.40 8.00 10.41
N TRP A 64 -17.69 8.17 11.70
CA TRP A 64 -17.97 9.47 12.27
C TRP A 64 -16.69 10.23 12.66
N ALA A 65 -15.54 9.57 12.79
CA ALA A 65 -14.28 10.20 13.18
C ALA A 65 -13.88 11.41 12.31
N PRO A 66 -14.01 11.39 10.96
CA PRO A 66 -13.74 12.56 10.14
C PRO A 66 -14.60 13.78 10.51
N LEU A 67 -15.85 13.57 10.95
CA LEU A 67 -16.80 14.63 11.30
C LEU A 67 -16.73 15.07 12.75
N VAL A 68 -16.59 14.12 13.68
CA VAL A 68 -16.65 14.37 15.13
C VAL A 68 -15.28 14.74 15.69
N VAL A 69 -14.19 14.27 15.06
CA VAL A 69 -12.81 14.54 15.47
C VAL A 69 -12.11 15.40 14.43
N GLY A 70 -12.05 14.94 13.18
CA GLY A 70 -11.32 15.61 12.09
C GLY A 70 -11.81 17.03 11.85
N LEU A 71 -13.11 17.22 11.63
CA LEU A 71 -13.68 18.53 11.29
C LEU A 71 -13.47 19.56 12.42
N PRO A 72 -13.74 19.29 13.71
CA PRO A 72 -13.41 20.24 14.78
C PRO A 72 -11.92 20.59 14.84
N VAL A 73 -11.02 19.62 14.68
CA VAL A 73 -9.57 19.85 14.65
C VAL A 73 -9.20 20.76 13.47
N LEU A 74 -9.75 20.50 12.28
CA LEU A 74 -9.53 21.31 11.09
C LEU A 74 -10.02 22.75 11.30
N LEU A 75 -11.27 22.92 11.73
CA LEU A 75 -11.89 24.24 11.88
C LEU A 75 -11.19 25.06 12.97
N ALA A 76 -10.85 24.46 14.11
CA ALA A 76 -10.10 25.14 15.17
C ALA A 76 -8.67 25.49 14.70
N GLY A 77 -8.00 24.55 14.02
CA GLY A 77 -6.66 24.73 13.47
C GLY A 77 -6.57 25.81 12.39
N VAL A 78 -7.68 26.16 11.74
CA VAL A 78 -7.77 27.27 10.78
C VAL A 78 -8.21 28.56 11.45
N ALA A 79 -9.25 28.50 12.30
CA ALA A 79 -9.84 29.67 12.94
C ALA A 79 -8.87 30.38 13.87
N VAL A 80 -8.11 29.64 14.68
CA VAL A 80 -7.18 30.21 15.67
C VAL A 80 -6.05 30.99 14.99
N PRO A 81 -5.30 30.44 14.01
CA PRO A 81 -4.30 31.20 13.28
C PRO A 81 -4.89 32.38 12.50
N ALA A 82 -6.01 32.21 11.80
CA ALA A 82 -6.66 33.29 11.07
C ALA A 82 -7.05 34.46 11.99
N PHE A 83 -7.63 34.16 13.16
CA PHE A 83 -7.99 35.14 14.18
C PHE A 83 -6.77 35.91 14.69
N LEU A 84 -5.69 35.19 15.03
CA LEU A 84 -4.49 35.81 15.57
C LEU A 84 -3.81 36.70 14.53
N ILE A 85 -3.60 36.20 13.31
CA ILE A 85 -2.88 36.91 12.23
C ILE A 85 -3.66 38.14 11.78
N ALA A 86 -4.98 38.05 11.60
CA ALA A 86 -5.83 39.18 11.23
C ALA A 86 -5.91 40.26 12.32
N GLY A 87 -5.47 39.97 13.55
CA GLY A 87 -5.37 40.95 14.62
C GLY A 87 -4.26 42.00 14.43
N TYR A 88 -3.24 41.70 13.61
CA TYR A 88 -2.07 42.59 13.47
C TYR A 88 -1.46 42.64 12.05
N ALA A 89 -1.81 41.72 11.16
CA ALA A 89 -1.18 41.61 9.84
C ALA A 89 -2.03 42.20 8.70
N ARG A 90 -1.37 42.58 7.60
CA ARG A 90 -2.04 43.02 6.36
C ARG A 90 -2.71 41.83 5.65
N ALA A 91 -3.72 42.11 4.81
CA ALA A 91 -4.50 41.11 4.08
C ALA A 91 -3.66 40.03 3.36
N ARG A 92 -2.54 40.39 2.71
CA ARG A 92 -1.64 39.40 2.05
C ARG A 92 -1.04 38.37 3.02
N TRP A 93 -0.78 38.77 4.26
CA TRP A 93 -0.24 37.89 5.30
C TRP A 93 -1.34 37.10 5.99
N VAL A 94 -2.55 37.66 6.09
CA VAL A 94 -3.74 36.91 6.49
C VAL A 94 -4.02 35.79 5.47
N PHE A 95 -3.91 36.08 4.18
CA PHE A 95 -4.02 35.07 3.12
C PHE A 95 -2.99 33.95 3.31
N ALA A 96 -1.69 34.29 3.27
CA ALA A 96 -0.62 33.30 3.36
C ALA A 96 -0.70 32.47 4.65
N GLY A 97 -0.88 33.13 5.80
CA GLY A 97 -0.98 32.44 7.09
C GLY A 97 -2.21 31.54 7.21
N THR A 98 -3.35 31.95 6.67
CA THR A 98 -4.57 31.12 6.65
C THR A 98 -4.39 29.92 5.72
N TRP A 99 -3.79 30.10 4.54
CA TRP A 99 -3.55 28.99 3.63
C TRP A 99 -2.64 27.93 4.25
N ILE A 100 -1.52 28.34 4.86
CA ILE A 100 -0.61 27.44 5.59
C ILE A 100 -1.35 26.76 6.75
N ALA A 101 -2.20 27.50 7.46
CA ALA A 101 -3.01 26.94 8.55
C ALA A 101 -3.97 25.85 8.05
N VAL A 102 -4.62 26.03 6.89
CA VAL A 102 -5.50 25.01 6.29
C VAL A 102 -4.73 23.73 5.97
N ILE A 103 -3.51 23.84 5.42
CA ILE A 103 -2.67 22.66 5.12
C ILE A 103 -2.28 21.93 6.42
N GLY A 104 -1.72 22.64 7.40
CA GLY A 104 -1.29 22.06 8.67
C GLY A 104 -2.45 21.48 9.50
N ALA A 105 -3.58 22.18 9.53
CA ALA A 105 -4.79 21.72 10.19
C ALA A 105 -5.40 20.51 9.48
N GLY A 106 -5.34 20.44 8.15
CA GLY A 106 -5.73 19.27 7.37
C GLY A 106 -4.90 18.02 7.72
N ALA A 107 -3.58 18.16 7.81
CA ALA A 107 -2.71 17.09 8.28
C ALA A 107 -3.07 16.64 9.71
N CYS A 108 -3.19 17.58 10.65
CA CYS A 108 -3.54 17.26 12.05
C CYS A 108 -4.92 16.60 12.18
N ALA A 109 -5.91 17.09 11.42
CA ALA A 109 -7.25 16.52 11.37
C ALA A 109 -7.24 15.09 10.83
N THR A 110 -6.43 14.83 9.80
CA THR A 110 -6.27 13.49 9.21
C THR A 110 -5.62 12.54 10.21
N ALA A 111 -4.53 12.95 10.87
CA ALA A 111 -3.88 12.14 11.91
C ALA A 111 -4.83 11.83 13.07
N ALA A 112 -5.55 12.84 13.56
CA ALA A 112 -6.51 12.69 14.66
C ALA A 112 -7.68 11.78 14.28
N THR A 113 -8.18 11.92 13.05
CA THR A 113 -9.23 11.05 12.49
C THR A 113 -8.72 9.61 12.40
N GLY A 114 -7.57 9.39 11.78
CA GLY A 114 -6.99 8.06 11.61
C GLY A 114 -6.73 7.35 12.94
N LEU A 115 -6.19 8.09 13.93
CA LEU A 115 -6.01 7.56 15.27
C LEU A 115 -7.35 7.23 15.94
N ALA A 116 -8.33 8.14 15.90
CA ALA A 116 -9.65 7.89 16.47
C ALA A 116 -10.35 6.69 15.82
N SER A 117 -10.17 6.51 14.52
CA SER A 117 -10.65 5.35 13.76
C SER A 117 -9.96 4.05 14.16
N ALA A 118 -8.69 4.09 14.55
CA ALA A 118 -7.91 2.91 14.96
C ALA A 118 -8.05 2.56 16.45
N LEU A 119 -8.42 3.51 17.32
CA LEU A 119 -8.51 3.29 18.78
C LEU A 119 -9.39 2.09 19.18
N PRO A 120 -10.58 1.86 18.59
CA PRO A 120 -11.38 0.68 18.91
C PRO A 120 -10.73 -0.64 18.51
N MET A 121 -9.77 -0.60 17.57
CA MET A 121 -9.12 -1.77 16.99
C MET A 121 -7.82 -2.17 17.70
N LEU A 122 -7.41 -1.42 18.73
CA LEU A 122 -6.25 -1.76 19.53
C LEU A 122 -6.42 -3.12 20.21
N GLY A 123 -5.34 -3.90 20.22
CA GLY A 123 -5.36 -5.26 20.74
C GLY A 123 -4.05 -6.00 20.44
N PRO A 124 -4.07 -7.34 20.47
CA PRO A 124 -2.88 -8.16 20.22
C PRO A 124 -2.18 -7.86 18.88
N HIS A 125 -2.98 -7.53 17.85
CA HIS A 125 -2.52 -7.31 16.47
C HIS A 125 -2.38 -5.83 16.09
N LEU A 126 -2.61 -4.90 17.04
CA LEU A 126 -2.45 -3.47 16.80
C LEU A 126 -2.16 -2.72 18.11
N SER A 127 -0.93 -2.23 18.24
CA SER A 127 -0.53 -1.41 19.38
C SER A 127 -0.90 0.07 19.19
N ALA A 128 -1.10 0.79 20.30
CA ALA A 128 -1.33 2.23 20.27
C ALA A 128 -0.16 2.99 19.62
N GLY A 129 1.07 2.52 19.84
CA GLY A 129 2.27 3.10 19.22
C GLY A 129 2.28 2.94 17.71
N ALA A 130 1.96 1.76 17.19
CA ALA A 130 1.86 1.52 15.74
C ALA A 130 0.75 2.37 15.11
N ALA A 131 -0.43 2.43 15.74
CA ALA A 131 -1.54 3.26 15.26
C ALA A 131 -1.18 4.75 15.21
N LEU A 132 -0.55 5.26 16.28
CA LEU A 132 -0.09 6.64 16.34
C LEU A 132 0.96 6.94 15.27
N THR A 133 2.00 6.10 15.16
CA THR A 133 3.08 6.29 14.17
C THR A 133 2.55 6.27 12.75
N TYR A 134 1.66 5.33 12.42
CA TYR A 134 1.09 5.22 11.08
C TYR A 134 0.20 6.42 10.75
N ALA A 135 -0.68 6.84 11.68
CA ALA A 135 -1.56 7.98 11.48
C ALA A 135 -0.77 9.27 11.28
N LEU A 136 0.32 9.46 12.03
CA LEU A 136 1.20 10.61 11.88
C LEU A 136 2.04 10.53 10.59
N SER A 137 2.56 9.36 10.21
CA SER A 137 3.39 9.20 9.01
C SER A 137 2.64 9.39 7.70
N THR A 138 1.34 9.10 7.70
CA THR A 138 0.49 9.18 6.52
C THR A 138 -0.41 10.41 6.46
N CYS A 139 -0.44 11.24 7.51
CA CYS A 139 -1.34 12.41 7.57
C CYS A 139 -1.13 13.44 6.44
N GLY A 140 0.07 13.45 5.86
CA GLY A 140 0.43 14.32 4.74
C GLY A 140 -0.28 14.01 3.43
N PHE A 141 -0.70 12.76 3.19
CA PHE A 141 -1.34 12.35 1.94
C PHE A 141 -2.70 13.02 1.75
N ALA A 142 -3.50 13.16 2.82
CA ALA A 142 -4.71 13.95 2.78
C ALA A 142 -4.41 15.47 2.80
N ALA A 143 -3.33 15.89 3.47
CA ALA A 143 -2.93 17.30 3.57
C ALA A 143 -2.66 17.95 2.20
N VAL A 144 -2.20 17.19 1.21
CA VAL A 144 -1.97 17.71 -0.16
C VAL A 144 -3.26 18.26 -0.77
N LYS A 145 -4.42 17.65 -0.52
CA LYS A 145 -5.72 18.14 -1.00
C LYS A 145 -6.02 19.55 -0.47
N PHE A 146 -5.59 19.83 0.77
CA PHE A 146 -5.74 21.14 1.41
C PHE A 146 -4.84 22.23 0.82
N ILE A 147 -3.78 21.86 0.07
CA ILE A 147 -2.99 22.82 -0.72
C ILE A 147 -3.87 23.46 -1.80
N LEU A 148 -4.72 22.67 -2.46
CA LEU A 148 -5.58 23.13 -3.55
C LEU A 148 -6.82 23.87 -3.07
N VAL A 149 -7.45 23.44 -1.97
CA VAL A 149 -8.67 24.09 -1.45
C VAL A 149 -8.41 25.27 -0.53
N GLY A 150 -7.25 25.31 0.13
CA GLY A 150 -6.88 26.36 1.08
C GLY A 150 -6.89 27.80 0.56
N PRO A 151 -6.53 28.10 -0.71
CA PRO A 151 -6.58 29.44 -1.28
C PRO A 151 -7.96 30.10 -1.21
N LEU A 152 -9.05 29.33 -1.33
CA LEU A 152 -10.42 29.85 -1.27
C LEU A 152 -10.75 30.38 0.13
N ALA A 153 -10.51 29.58 1.16
CA ALA A 153 -10.70 29.98 2.55
C ALA A 153 -9.76 31.16 2.93
N ALA A 154 -8.52 31.12 2.46
CA ALA A 154 -7.54 32.18 2.68
C ALA A 154 -7.93 33.51 2.01
N ALA A 155 -8.48 33.47 0.79
CA ALA A 155 -8.95 34.65 0.07
C ALA A 155 -10.11 35.32 0.83
N GLY A 156 -11.09 34.53 1.28
CA GLY A 156 -12.19 35.03 2.09
C GLY A 156 -11.74 35.66 3.41
N ALA A 157 -10.82 35.00 4.12
CA ALA A 157 -10.23 35.53 5.35
C ALA A 157 -9.53 36.88 5.12
N ALA A 158 -8.74 36.99 4.05
CA ALA A 158 -8.00 38.20 3.68
C ALA A 158 -8.93 39.35 3.26
N LEU A 159 -9.99 39.05 2.50
CA LEU A 159 -11.02 40.02 2.12
C LEU A 159 -11.77 40.53 3.36
N ALA A 160 -12.21 39.62 4.23
CA ALA A 160 -12.91 39.97 5.47
C ALA A 160 -12.04 40.80 6.43
N ALA A 161 -10.73 40.52 6.48
CA ALA A 161 -9.77 41.33 7.23
C ALA A 161 -9.56 42.74 6.63
N ARG A 162 -9.71 42.89 5.30
CA ARG A 162 -9.50 44.16 4.58
C ARG A 162 -10.63 45.18 4.82
N PHE A 163 -11.87 44.73 4.95
CA PHE A 163 -13.06 45.61 4.99
C PHE A 163 -13.52 45.97 6.42
N GLY A 164 -12.62 46.48 7.28
CA GLY A 164 -12.93 46.82 8.68
C GLY A 164 -12.28 48.09 9.23
N PRO A 165 -12.80 48.64 10.35
CA PRO A 165 -12.14 49.74 11.05
C PRO A 165 -10.73 49.30 11.43
N ARG A 166 -9.74 50.06 10.97
CA ARG A 166 -8.33 49.81 11.25
C ARG A 166 -8.08 49.99 12.76
N PRO A 167 -7.28 49.14 13.41
CA PRO A 167 -6.87 49.41 14.78
C PRO A 167 -6.12 50.75 14.82
N VAL A 168 -6.49 51.60 15.78
CA VAL A 168 -5.82 52.88 16.03
C VAL A 168 -4.37 52.60 16.45
N PRO A 169 -3.35 53.17 15.78
CA PRO A 169 -1.96 53.04 16.22
C PRO A 169 -1.80 53.70 17.60
N GLY A 170 -1.37 52.95 18.62
CA GLY A 170 -0.94 53.51 19.90
C GLY A 170 -1.71 53.11 21.16
N ALA A 171 -2.81 52.35 21.07
CA ALA A 171 -3.53 51.89 22.27
C ALA A 171 -2.84 50.68 22.95
N GLY A 172 -1.77 50.95 23.71
CA GLY A 172 -1.16 50.00 24.64
C GLY A 172 0.35 49.82 24.47
N SER A 173 1.14 50.83 24.83
CA SER A 173 2.61 50.78 24.93
C SER A 173 3.08 50.05 26.21
N GLY A 174 2.62 48.81 26.41
CA GLY A 174 3.30 47.89 27.33
C GLY A 174 4.49 47.27 26.60
N ALA A 175 5.65 47.19 27.25
CA ALA A 175 6.85 46.57 26.68
C ALA A 175 6.52 45.14 26.20
N ALA A 176 6.48 44.94 24.89
CA ALA A 176 6.25 43.64 24.30
C ALA A 176 7.53 42.81 24.46
N GLU A 177 7.46 41.72 25.24
CA GLU A 177 8.51 40.70 25.22
C GLU A 177 8.58 40.08 23.82
N SER A 178 9.64 40.37 23.09
CA SER A 178 9.92 39.75 21.81
C SER A 178 10.42 38.33 22.05
N TYR A 179 9.66 37.32 21.61
CA TYR A 179 10.21 35.97 21.53
C TYR A 179 11.37 35.99 20.51
N PRO A 180 12.62 35.72 20.92
CA PRO A 180 13.74 35.82 20.01
C PRO A 180 13.62 34.74 18.93
N VAL A 181 13.78 35.12 17.67
CA VAL A 181 13.86 34.17 16.54
C VAL A 181 14.93 33.10 16.80
N ALA A 182 16.01 33.48 17.48
CA ALA A 182 17.07 32.57 17.92
C ALA A 182 16.56 31.47 18.88
N SER A 183 15.64 31.79 19.79
CA SER A 183 15.04 30.81 20.72
C SER A 183 14.09 29.84 20.01
N ALA A 184 13.29 30.32 19.05
CA ALA A 184 12.46 29.46 18.21
C ALA A 184 13.30 28.50 17.36
N ALA A 185 14.36 29.01 16.73
CA ALA A 185 15.26 28.22 15.90
C ALA A 185 16.03 27.17 16.72
N ALA A 186 16.51 27.52 17.93
CA ALA A 186 17.17 26.58 18.82
C ALA A 186 16.24 25.44 19.27
N VAL A 187 14.99 25.76 19.63
CA VAL A 187 13.96 24.75 19.95
C VAL A 187 13.73 23.83 18.76
N MET A 188 13.54 24.38 17.56
CA MET A 188 13.30 23.55 16.38
C MET A 188 14.52 22.74 15.96
N ALA A 189 15.75 23.20 16.21
CA ALA A 189 16.95 22.40 15.98
C ALA A 189 16.95 21.14 16.85
N VAL A 190 16.62 21.28 18.14
CA VAL A 190 16.51 20.14 19.07
C VAL A 190 15.34 19.23 18.68
N VAL A 191 14.15 19.79 18.43
CA VAL A 191 12.96 19.00 18.05
C VAL A 191 13.19 18.24 16.74
N THR A 192 13.76 18.89 15.72
CA THR A 192 14.06 18.25 14.42
C THR A 192 15.12 17.18 14.57
N GLY A 193 16.17 17.44 15.35
CA GLY A 193 17.23 16.46 15.61
C GLY A 193 16.73 15.21 16.33
N LEU A 194 15.84 15.38 17.32
CA LEU A 194 15.24 14.25 18.06
C LEU A 194 14.14 13.53 17.25
N ALA A 195 13.36 14.26 16.45
CA ALA A 195 12.36 13.66 15.57
C ALA A 195 13.00 12.69 14.57
N ALA A 196 14.22 12.97 14.12
CA ALA A 196 14.95 12.14 13.17
C ALA A 196 15.46 10.79 13.70
N ILE A 197 15.45 10.59 15.02
CA ILE A 197 15.80 9.32 15.69
C ILE A 197 14.58 8.64 16.36
N GLY A 198 13.43 9.31 16.36
CA GLY A 198 12.17 8.80 16.92
C GLY A 198 11.16 8.42 15.82
N PRO A 199 9.84 8.39 16.11
CA PRO A 199 8.79 8.05 15.14
C PRO A 199 8.93 8.73 13.77
N ALA A 200 9.35 10.01 13.74
CA ALA A 200 9.47 10.75 12.49
C ALA A 200 10.56 10.22 11.54
N ALA A 201 11.48 9.39 12.03
CA ALA A 201 12.44 8.65 11.22
C ALA A 201 11.75 7.73 10.19
N HIS A 202 10.53 7.28 10.47
CA HIS A 202 9.73 6.38 9.65
C HIS A 202 8.78 7.10 8.67
N TRP A 203 8.93 8.41 8.42
CA TRP A 203 8.09 9.10 7.42
C TRP A 203 8.54 8.89 5.98
N TRP A 204 9.82 8.54 5.82
CA TRP A 204 10.48 8.39 4.53
C TRP A 204 10.82 6.92 4.34
N LEU A 205 12.10 6.56 4.21
CA LEU A 205 12.56 5.20 3.90
C LEU A 205 12.08 4.12 4.89
N GLY A 206 11.87 4.45 6.16
CA GLY A 206 11.37 3.51 7.17
C GLY A 206 9.85 3.39 7.26
N GLY A 207 9.11 4.07 6.38
CA GLY A 207 7.65 4.23 6.46
C GLY A 207 6.83 3.40 5.48
N PRO A 208 5.49 3.57 5.51
CA PRO A 208 4.54 2.86 4.63
C PRO A 208 4.74 3.09 3.12
N VAL A 209 5.46 4.16 2.75
CA VAL A 209 5.80 4.52 1.36
C VAL A 209 7.31 4.64 1.14
N GLY A 210 8.11 4.16 2.09
CA GLY A 210 9.56 4.32 2.05
C GLY A 210 10.19 3.69 0.81
N TYR A 211 9.60 2.60 0.33
CA TYR A 211 9.99 1.89 -0.87
C TYR A 211 9.89 2.75 -2.16
N SER A 212 9.06 3.80 -2.16
CA SER A 212 8.85 4.66 -3.32
C SER A 212 10.05 5.57 -3.61
N PHE A 213 10.85 5.87 -2.58
CA PHE A 213 12.07 6.66 -2.73
C PHE A 213 13.22 5.76 -3.21
N ALA A 214 13.79 6.09 -4.37
CA ALA A 214 15.00 5.47 -4.88
C ALA A 214 16.18 6.44 -4.76
N GLY A 215 17.38 5.92 -4.52
CA GLY A 215 18.60 6.72 -4.47
C GLY A 215 18.68 7.70 -3.29
N PHE A 216 19.35 8.83 -3.52
CA PHE A 216 19.56 9.86 -2.50
C PHE A 216 18.29 10.68 -2.27
N VAL A 217 17.81 10.70 -1.03
CA VAL A 217 16.67 11.54 -0.62
C VAL A 217 17.20 12.77 0.14
N VAL A 218 16.50 13.90 0.09
CA VAL A 218 16.77 15.02 1.01
C VAL A 218 15.72 14.95 2.10
N ALA A 219 16.00 14.16 3.14
CA ALA A 219 15.04 13.85 4.19
C ALA A 219 15.71 13.77 5.57
N PRO A 220 15.05 14.24 6.65
CA PRO A 220 15.59 14.25 8.00
C PRO A 220 15.38 12.89 8.67
N THR A 221 15.87 11.82 8.03
CA THR A 221 15.79 10.44 8.52
C THR A 221 17.16 9.80 8.53
N ALA A 222 17.49 9.11 9.62
CA ALA A 222 18.74 8.36 9.73
C ALA A 222 18.85 7.22 8.71
N ALA A 223 17.70 6.70 8.21
CA ALA A 223 17.65 5.63 7.22
C ALA A 223 18.27 6.01 5.87
N ASN A 224 18.44 7.30 5.60
CA ASN A 224 18.95 7.85 4.35
C ASN A 224 20.46 8.19 4.42
N GLY A 225 21.15 7.68 5.44
CA GLY A 225 22.57 7.95 5.70
C GLY A 225 22.83 9.35 6.26
N VAL A 226 24.06 9.56 6.75
CA VAL A 226 24.44 10.79 7.48
C VAL A 226 24.29 12.05 6.61
N PHE A 227 24.71 12.01 5.35
CA PHE A 227 24.65 13.19 4.46
C PHE A 227 23.22 13.58 4.10
N GLY A 228 22.38 12.60 3.73
CA GLY A 228 20.99 12.85 3.38
C GLY A 228 20.19 13.37 4.58
N PHE A 229 20.45 12.80 5.75
CA PHE A 229 19.94 13.28 7.02
C PHE A 229 20.31 14.75 7.29
N LEU A 230 21.61 15.06 7.29
CA LEU A 230 22.10 16.42 7.58
C LEU A 230 21.58 17.44 6.57
N ALA A 231 21.53 17.07 5.28
CA ALA A 231 20.96 17.91 4.23
C ALA A 231 19.46 18.17 4.47
N GLY A 232 18.67 17.15 4.81
CA GLY A 232 17.25 17.29 5.11
C GLY A 232 17.00 18.20 6.32
N VAL A 233 17.77 18.01 7.40
CA VAL A 233 17.70 18.88 8.60
C VAL A 233 18.10 20.32 8.25
N ALA A 234 19.17 20.51 7.48
CA ALA A 234 19.63 21.84 7.09
C ALA A 234 18.59 22.57 6.23
N VAL A 235 18.01 21.90 5.23
CA VAL A 235 16.93 22.45 4.40
C VAL A 235 15.74 22.85 5.26
N PHE A 236 15.27 21.95 6.13
CA PHE A 236 14.14 22.22 7.00
C PHE A 236 14.40 23.44 7.90
N LEU A 237 15.54 23.49 8.60
CA LEU A 237 15.87 24.59 9.50
C LEU A 237 16.10 25.92 8.76
N ALA A 238 16.68 25.88 7.56
CA ALA A 238 16.88 27.08 6.74
C ALA A 238 15.54 27.67 6.28
N VAL A 239 14.64 26.84 5.74
CA VAL A 239 13.29 27.29 5.32
C VAL A 239 12.47 27.75 6.53
N PHE A 240 12.55 27.03 7.65
CA PHE A 240 11.91 27.43 8.91
C PHE A 240 12.39 28.82 9.36
N ALA A 241 13.70 29.05 9.42
CA ALA A 241 14.28 30.33 9.84
C ALA A 241 13.87 31.47 8.89
N ALA A 242 13.83 31.21 7.58
CA ALA A 242 13.34 32.17 6.59
C ALA A 242 11.86 32.50 6.82
N ALA A 243 11.00 31.50 7.02
CA ALA A 243 9.57 31.67 7.28
C ALA A 243 9.32 32.50 8.56
N VAL A 244 10.03 32.22 9.65
CA VAL A 244 9.93 33.00 10.90
C VAL A 244 10.41 34.45 10.70
N ARG A 245 11.47 34.68 9.92
CA ARG A 245 11.99 36.03 9.64
C ARG A 245 11.06 36.87 8.76
N LEU A 246 10.38 36.22 7.82
CA LEU A 246 9.42 36.84 6.88
C LEU A 246 8.04 37.05 7.51
N ALA A 247 7.71 36.32 8.57
CA ALA A 247 6.47 36.53 9.31
C ALA A 247 6.32 38.01 9.73
N PRO A 248 5.11 38.58 9.63
CA PRO A 248 4.88 40.01 9.86
C PRO A 248 5.42 40.43 11.23
N ARG A 249 6.48 41.26 11.21
CA ARG A 249 7.14 41.77 12.41
C ARG A 249 6.20 42.73 13.14
N ARG A 250 6.01 42.49 14.45
CA ARG A 250 5.30 43.29 15.46
C ARG A 250 3.80 42.99 15.64
N PRO A 251 3.42 41.85 16.25
CA PRO A 251 2.20 41.82 17.05
C PRO A 251 2.41 42.74 18.28
N PRO A 252 1.50 43.69 18.56
CA PRO A 252 1.65 44.63 19.69
C PRO A 252 1.64 43.94 21.06
N ARG A 253 1.27 42.65 21.14
CA ARG A 253 1.40 41.77 22.31
C ARG A 253 1.73 40.34 21.85
N ALA A 254 3.00 39.96 21.79
CA ALA A 254 3.39 38.59 21.48
C ALA A 254 3.19 37.70 22.73
N GLY A 255 2.08 36.95 22.78
CA GLY A 255 1.84 35.96 23.84
C GLY A 255 2.30 34.56 23.44
N PRO A 256 2.31 33.59 24.39
CA PRO A 256 2.71 32.20 24.13
C PRO A 256 1.99 31.57 22.96
N LEU A 257 0.69 31.86 22.81
CA LEU A 257 -0.14 31.32 21.73
C LEU A 257 0.29 31.85 20.35
N THR A 258 0.60 33.14 20.23
CA THR A 258 1.07 33.74 18.96
C THR A 258 2.44 33.20 18.56
N ALA A 259 3.34 32.99 19.52
CA ALA A 259 4.64 32.36 19.28
C ALA A 259 4.48 30.91 18.82
N SER A 260 3.63 30.14 19.50
CA SER A 260 3.34 28.73 19.19
C SER A 260 2.74 28.57 17.79
N VAL A 261 1.77 29.40 17.42
CA VAL A 261 1.17 29.40 16.08
C VAL A 261 2.20 29.78 15.01
N THR A 262 3.06 30.76 15.29
CA THR A 262 4.13 31.16 14.35
C THR A 262 5.08 30.00 14.08
N VAL A 263 5.47 29.27 15.14
CA VAL A 263 6.32 28.07 15.02
C VAL A 263 5.62 26.98 14.22
N GLY A 264 4.37 26.65 14.56
CA GLY A 264 3.59 25.65 13.82
C GLY A 264 3.47 25.97 12.32
N LEU A 265 3.10 27.20 11.96
CA LEU A 265 2.98 27.61 10.56
C LEU A 265 4.33 27.61 9.84
N ALA A 266 5.40 28.11 10.48
CA ALA A 266 6.73 28.09 9.89
C ALA A 266 7.25 26.66 9.66
N SER A 267 6.90 25.71 10.53
CA SER A 267 7.24 24.30 10.36
C SER A 267 6.48 23.63 9.22
N VAL A 268 5.20 23.98 9.01
CA VAL A 268 4.45 23.51 7.82
C VAL A 268 5.10 24.04 6.54
N VAL A 269 5.50 25.32 6.49
CA VAL A 269 6.26 25.88 5.34
C VAL A 269 7.59 25.16 5.16
N ALA A 270 8.31 24.88 6.24
CA ALA A 270 9.57 24.15 6.19
C ALA A 270 9.40 22.71 5.67
N GLY A 271 8.36 22.01 6.10
CA GLY A 271 8.02 20.68 5.61
C GLY A 271 7.64 20.67 4.13
N LEU A 272 6.82 21.63 3.68
CA LEU A 272 6.50 21.81 2.26
C LEU A 272 7.76 22.13 1.44
N GLY A 273 8.63 23.02 1.93
CA GLY A 273 9.90 23.33 1.29
C GLY A 273 10.80 22.10 1.15
N LEU A 274 10.87 21.27 2.20
CA LEU A 274 11.58 19.99 2.17
C LEU A 274 10.99 19.03 1.13
N GLY A 275 9.66 18.90 1.09
CA GLY A 275 8.97 18.08 0.10
C GLY A 275 9.16 18.55 -1.34
N VAL A 276 9.18 19.86 -1.57
CA VAL A 276 9.46 20.46 -2.89
C VAL A 276 10.91 20.21 -3.31
N VAL A 277 11.89 20.37 -2.40
CA VAL A 277 13.28 20.02 -2.69
C VAL A 277 13.39 18.52 -3.02
N GLY A 278 12.71 17.66 -2.26
CA GLY A 278 12.62 16.23 -2.55
C GLY A 278 12.03 15.94 -3.93
N ALA A 279 10.94 16.61 -4.30
CA ALA A 279 10.32 16.49 -5.61
C ALA A 279 11.24 16.95 -6.75
N VAL A 280 11.96 18.07 -6.58
CA VAL A 280 12.95 18.54 -7.56
C VAL A 280 14.08 17.53 -7.71
N VAL A 281 14.60 16.99 -6.60
CA VAL A 281 15.61 15.93 -6.65
C VAL A 281 15.04 14.71 -7.37
N ALA A 282 13.83 14.27 -7.05
CA ALA A 282 13.17 13.12 -7.69
C ALA A 282 12.91 13.32 -9.19
N ALA A 283 12.72 14.55 -9.66
CA ALA A 283 12.57 14.88 -11.07
C ALA A 283 13.90 14.94 -11.84
N MET A 284 15.05 14.92 -11.15
CA MET A 284 16.35 14.93 -11.82
C MET A 284 16.59 13.61 -12.57
N PRO A 285 17.14 13.64 -13.81
CA PRO A 285 17.36 12.45 -14.63
C PRO A 285 18.22 11.36 -13.97
N TRP A 286 19.03 11.72 -12.98
CA TRP A 286 19.97 10.81 -12.31
C TRP A 286 19.44 10.22 -10.99
N SER A 287 18.44 10.82 -10.34
CA SER A 287 18.01 10.38 -9.00
C SER A 287 17.14 9.12 -9.04
N ASN A 288 16.29 9.02 -10.07
CA ASN A 288 15.31 7.96 -10.25
C ASN A 288 15.58 7.08 -11.47
N ARG A 289 16.78 7.17 -12.06
CA ARG A 289 17.15 6.35 -13.22
C ARG A 289 17.09 4.86 -12.88
N LEU A 290 16.42 4.09 -13.72
CA LEU A 290 16.46 2.63 -13.68
C LEU A 290 16.90 2.18 -15.06
N ASP A 291 18.06 1.55 -15.13
CA ASP A 291 18.60 1.12 -16.41
C ASP A 291 17.72 0.03 -17.02
N GLY A 292 17.45 0.17 -18.32
CA GLY A 292 16.57 -0.72 -19.08
C GLY A 292 15.08 -0.56 -18.79
N ALA A 293 14.67 0.46 -18.03
CA ALA A 293 13.24 0.75 -17.83
C ALA A 293 12.60 1.39 -19.07
N GLY A 294 11.35 1.04 -19.32
CA GLY A 294 10.51 1.73 -20.29
C GLY A 294 10.31 3.22 -19.94
N ALA A 295 9.81 3.99 -20.90
CA ALA A 295 9.46 5.39 -20.66
C ALA A 295 8.33 5.48 -19.62
N ASP A 296 8.57 6.20 -18.53
CA ASP A 296 7.59 6.42 -17.47
C ASP A 296 7.66 7.84 -16.88
N GLN A 297 6.64 8.18 -16.10
CA GLN A 297 6.46 9.46 -15.43
C GLN A 297 6.54 9.29 -13.90
N TRP A 298 7.43 8.42 -13.42
CA TRP A 298 7.53 8.08 -11.99
C TRP A 298 7.84 9.28 -11.09
N TRP A 299 8.44 10.33 -11.68
CA TRP A 299 8.64 11.60 -11.03
C TRP A 299 7.33 12.25 -10.54
N LEU A 300 6.18 11.99 -11.20
CA LEU A 300 4.86 12.45 -10.75
C LEU A 300 4.49 11.82 -9.40
N ALA A 301 4.57 10.49 -9.31
CA ALA A 301 4.27 9.74 -8.09
C ALA A 301 5.23 10.15 -6.96
N THR A 302 6.53 10.16 -7.22
CA THR A 302 7.53 10.53 -6.21
C THR A 302 7.49 11.99 -5.79
N SER A 303 7.07 12.91 -6.66
CA SER A 303 6.82 14.32 -6.30
C SER A 303 5.63 14.44 -5.36
N LEU A 304 4.51 13.78 -5.68
CA LEU A 304 3.33 13.75 -4.83
C LEU A 304 3.67 13.17 -3.45
N ILE A 305 4.37 12.04 -3.42
CA ILE A 305 4.80 11.38 -2.18
C ILE A 305 5.74 12.31 -1.40
N SER A 306 6.74 12.93 -2.03
CA SER A 306 7.69 13.85 -1.36
C SER A 306 6.99 15.06 -0.74
N VAL A 307 6.04 15.67 -1.45
CA VAL A 307 5.28 16.81 -0.94
C VAL A 307 4.34 16.37 0.18
N ALA A 308 3.68 15.22 0.05
CA ALA A 308 2.83 14.65 1.09
C ALA A 308 3.62 14.36 2.36
N THR A 309 4.71 13.59 2.28
CA THR A 309 5.54 13.25 3.44
C THR A 309 6.15 14.51 4.08
N GLY A 310 6.59 15.48 3.27
CA GLY A 310 7.09 16.77 3.73
C GLY A 310 6.02 17.60 4.48
N ALA A 311 4.81 17.70 3.92
CA ALA A 311 3.70 18.41 4.56
C ALA A 311 3.31 17.76 5.91
N GLY A 312 3.20 16.43 5.94
CA GLY A 312 2.93 15.68 7.17
C GLY A 312 4.03 15.86 8.22
N TYR A 313 5.31 15.75 7.81
CA TYR A 313 6.46 15.98 8.68
C TYR A 313 6.43 17.39 9.29
N GLY A 314 6.23 18.42 8.47
CA GLY A 314 6.17 19.82 8.93
C GLY A 314 5.03 20.08 9.90
N ALA A 315 3.85 19.48 9.67
CA ALA A 315 2.70 19.61 10.56
C ALA A 315 2.96 18.95 11.93
N VAL A 316 3.49 17.73 11.95
CA VAL A 316 3.73 16.97 13.19
C VAL A 316 4.87 17.57 14.00
N VAL A 317 6.01 17.83 13.37
CA VAL A 317 7.16 18.49 14.02
C VAL A 317 6.80 19.91 14.46
N GLY A 318 5.98 20.61 13.67
CA GLY A 318 5.44 21.92 14.03
C GLY A 318 4.51 21.89 15.24
N LEU A 319 3.65 20.88 15.36
CA LEU A 319 2.78 20.71 16.51
C LEU A 319 3.59 20.44 17.79
N ILE A 320 4.59 19.55 17.72
CA ILE A 320 5.51 19.27 18.84
C ILE A 320 6.24 20.57 19.24
N GLY A 321 6.81 21.28 18.27
CA GLY A 321 7.49 22.55 18.50
C GLY A 321 6.57 23.61 19.12
N ALA A 322 5.32 23.72 18.65
CA ALA A 322 4.33 24.65 19.19
C ALA A 322 3.97 24.35 20.65
N VAL A 323 3.79 23.06 21.00
CA VAL A 323 3.52 22.63 22.39
C VAL A 323 4.71 22.95 23.29
N VAL A 324 5.93 22.65 22.83
CA VAL A 324 7.17 22.94 23.57
C VAL A 324 7.32 24.43 23.84
N VAL A 325 7.04 25.28 22.85
CA VAL A 325 7.09 26.75 23.00
C VAL A 325 6.03 27.24 23.98
N ALA A 326 4.80 26.72 23.90
CA ALA A 326 3.73 27.06 24.82
C ALA A 326 4.06 26.68 26.27
N ALA A 327 4.64 25.49 26.49
CA ALA A 327 5.03 25.00 27.80
C ALA A 327 6.25 25.75 28.37
N GLY A 328 7.29 25.95 27.55
CA GLY A 328 8.50 26.68 27.92
C GLY A 328 8.23 28.13 28.32
N TRP A 329 7.25 28.78 27.66
CA TRP A 329 6.83 30.13 28.01
C TRP A 329 6.24 30.23 29.43
N ARG A 330 5.52 29.21 29.89
CA ARG A 330 4.95 29.18 31.25
C ARG A 330 6.02 28.99 32.33
N LEU A 331 7.12 28.34 32.00
CA LEU A 331 8.17 27.95 32.96
C LEU A 331 9.26 29.02 33.15
N ARG A 332 9.23 30.14 32.39
CA ARG A 332 10.13 31.33 32.49
C ARG A 332 11.65 31.05 32.57
N SER A 333 12.09 29.82 32.34
CA SER A 333 13.47 29.37 32.50
C SER A 333 14.17 29.21 31.15
N ARG A 334 15.42 29.70 31.05
CA ARG A 334 16.26 29.62 29.85
C ARG A 334 16.83 28.21 29.59
N PHE A 335 16.71 27.28 30.54
CA PHE A 335 17.40 25.96 30.51
C PHE A 335 16.47 24.73 30.66
N VAL A 336 15.26 24.90 31.19
CA VAL A 336 14.28 23.80 31.38
C VAL A 336 13.68 23.23 30.07
N PRO A 337 13.50 23.99 28.96
CA PRO A 337 12.91 23.43 27.74
C PRO A 337 13.71 22.26 27.18
N VAL A 338 15.05 22.36 27.11
CA VAL A 338 15.90 21.33 26.49
C VAL A 338 15.90 20.02 27.27
N ALA A 339 15.94 20.08 28.60
CA ALA A 339 15.89 18.88 29.46
C ALA A 339 14.51 18.22 29.48
N ALA A 340 13.42 19.00 29.53
CA ALA A 340 12.06 18.47 29.47
C ALA A 340 11.71 17.89 28.08
N ILE A 341 12.22 18.51 27.00
CA ILE A 341 12.14 17.99 25.62
C ILE A 341 12.93 16.67 25.50
N GLY A 342 14.14 16.62 26.06
CA GLY A 342 14.96 15.41 26.10
C GLY A 342 14.24 14.27 26.80
N VAL A 343 13.70 14.51 28.00
CA VAL A 343 12.99 13.50 28.81
C VAL A 343 11.67 13.05 28.17
N LEU A 344 10.85 13.97 27.63
CA LEU A 344 9.58 13.61 26.99
C LEU A 344 9.80 12.80 25.71
N VAL A 345 10.82 13.14 24.91
CA VAL A 345 11.13 12.44 23.66
C VAL A 345 11.88 11.13 23.92
N LEU A 346 12.79 11.07 24.91
CA LEU A 346 13.42 9.82 25.37
C LEU A 346 12.42 8.87 26.04
N ALA A 347 11.37 9.37 26.71
CA ALA A 347 10.30 8.55 27.26
C ALA A 347 9.35 7.99 26.19
N LEU A 348 9.20 8.68 25.04
CA LEU A 348 8.39 8.24 23.91
C LEU A 348 9.17 7.33 22.92
N ALA A 349 10.50 7.39 22.92
CA ALA A 349 11.35 6.62 22.00
C ALA A 349 11.21 5.08 22.14
N PRO A 350 11.14 4.47 23.34
CA PRO A 350 10.92 3.03 23.48
C PRO A 350 9.45 2.60 23.25
N VAL A 351 8.49 3.51 23.46
CA VAL A 351 7.06 3.23 23.24
C VAL A 351 6.69 3.28 21.75
N ILE A 352 7.54 3.91 20.93
CA ILE A 352 7.26 4.20 19.52
C ILE A 352 8.34 3.66 18.56
N GLY A 353 9.49 3.24 19.05
CA GLY A 353 10.57 2.69 18.24
C GLY A 353 10.25 1.31 17.71
N ALA A 354 9.82 1.21 16.46
CA ALA A 354 9.88 -0.04 15.72
C ALA A 354 11.35 -0.29 15.36
N SER A 355 12.00 -1.22 16.06
CA SER A 355 13.21 -1.86 15.55
C SER A 355 12.91 -2.41 14.15
N ALA A 356 13.85 -2.24 13.20
CA ALA A 356 13.68 -2.82 11.87
C ALA A 356 13.28 -4.29 11.99
N PRO A 357 12.27 -4.76 11.23
CA PRO A 357 11.74 -6.12 11.37
C PRO A 357 12.89 -7.13 11.25
N ALA A 358 12.93 -8.14 12.11
CA ALA A 358 13.96 -9.17 11.96
C ALA A 358 13.69 -10.00 10.70
N GLY A 359 14.76 -10.42 10.01
CA GLY A 359 14.60 -11.27 8.83
C GLY A 359 14.34 -12.71 9.24
N PRO A 360 13.94 -13.59 8.32
CA PRO A 360 13.92 -15.02 8.62
C PRO A 360 15.32 -15.48 9.05
N PRO A 361 15.44 -16.28 10.13
CA PRO A 361 16.72 -16.85 10.49
C PRO A 361 17.17 -17.85 9.42
N ALA A 362 18.48 -17.97 9.25
CA ALA A 362 19.03 -19.13 8.56
C ALA A 362 18.67 -20.38 9.36
N VAL A 363 18.21 -21.43 8.68
CA VAL A 363 17.91 -22.72 9.29
C VAL A 363 18.64 -23.79 8.50
N GLU A 364 19.08 -24.81 9.21
CA GLU A 364 19.78 -25.96 8.65
C GLU A 364 18.90 -26.68 7.61
N ALA A 365 19.51 -27.00 6.48
CA ALA A 365 18.84 -27.73 5.42
C ALA A 365 18.63 -29.19 5.83
N VAL A 366 17.46 -29.75 5.51
CA VAL A 366 17.17 -31.16 5.77
C VAL A 366 17.46 -32.02 4.52
N PRO A 367 17.71 -33.34 4.68
CA PRO A 367 17.81 -34.24 3.54
C PRO A 367 16.54 -34.26 2.70
N ALA A 368 16.69 -34.48 1.39
CA ALA A 368 15.56 -34.57 0.48
C ALA A 368 14.64 -35.75 0.82
N SER A 369 13.33 -35.52 0.75
CA SER A 369 12.27 -36.50 1.01
C SER A 369 12.06 -37.49 -0.15
N GLY A 370 12.53 -37.14 -1.35
CA GLY A 370 12.26 -37.89 -2.58
C GLY A 370 10.93 -37.51 -3.26
N GLY A 371 10.20 -36.53 -2.72
CA GLY A 371 8.97 -35.99 -3.29
C GLY A 371 9.03 -34.48 -3.53
N MET A 372 7.87 -33.83 -3.52
CA MET A 372 7.82 -32.37 -3.45
C MET A 372 8.19 -31.92 -2.04
N GLU A 373 9.16 -31.02 -1.97
CA GLU A 373 9.62 -30.44 -0.71
C GLU A 373 8.73 -29.26 -0.32
N TYR A 374 8.39 -29.13 0.96
CA TYR A 374 7.67 -27.92 1.39
C TYR A 374 8.57 -26.69 1.32
N LEU A 375 7.93 -25.55 1.08
CA LEU A 375 8.62 -24.28 0.83
C LEU A 375 8.79 -23.46 2.10
N ARG A 376 9.80 -22.60 2.08
CA ARG A 376 10.12 -21.66 3.13
C ARG A 376 10.83 -20.43 2.58
N VAL A 377 10.83 -19.35 3.35
CA VAL A 377 11.64 -18.17 3.04
C VAL A 377 13.08 -18.41 3.47
N HIS A 378 14.01 -18.17 2.54
CA HIS A 378 15.45 -18.11 2.80
C HIS A 378 15.87 -16.65 3.03
N PRO A 379 16.75 -16.39 4.01
CA PRO A 379 17.19 -15.04 4.35
C PRO A 379 17.87 -14.33 3.18
N ALA A 380 17.84 -12.99 3.19
CA ALA A 380 18.67 -12.20 2.27
C ALA A 380 20.18 -12.39 2.59
N PRO A 381 21.09 -12.18 1.61
CA PRO A 381 22.53 -12.26 1.84
C PRO A 381 23.04 -11.23 2.85
N ALA A 382 24.16 -11.57 3.52
CA ALA A 382 24.91 -10.61 4.32
C ALA A 382 25.49 -9.52 3.40
N GLY A 383 24.91 -8.31 3.47
CA GLY A 383 25.24 -7.20 2.56
C GLY A 383 24.04 -6.64 1.78
N GLY A 384 22.87 -7.28 1.88
CA GLY A 384 21.63 -6.82 1.26
C GLY A 384 21.18 -7.72 0.10
N GLY A 385 19.98 -7.45 -0.42
CA GLY A 385 19.33 -8.28 -1.44
C GLY A 385 17.91 -8.66 -1.05
N LEU A 386 17.28 -9.50 -1.84
CA LEU A 386 15.97 -10.07 -1.53
C LEU A 386 16.13 -11.37 -0.72
N ALA A 387 15.24 -11.56 0.25
CA ALA A 387 14.92 -12.89 0.70
C ALA A 387 14.28 -13.66 -0.47
N THR A 388 14.42 -14.97 -0.50
CA THR A 388 13.99 -15.79 -1.64
C THR A 388 13.09 -16.91 -1.17
N ILE A 389 12.19 -17.38 -2.04
CA ILE A 389 11.49 -18.63 -1.82
C ILE A 389 12.50 -19.76 -2.06
N GLY A 390 12.54 -20.71 -1.14
CA GLY A 390 13.33 -21.92 -1.27
C GLY A 390 12.60 -23.11 -0.68
N ASP A 391 13.17 -24.29 -0.84
CA ASP A 391 12.71 -25.49 -0.17
C ASP A 391 13.51 -25.74 1.12
N VAL A 392 13.05 -26.72 1.90
CA VAL A 392 13.68 -27.09 3.17
C VAL A 392 15.01 -27.80 3.03
N THR A 393 15.34 -28.24 1.82
CA THR A 393 16.63 -28.86 1.50
C THR A 393 17.71 -27.83 1.14
N GLY A 394 17.37 -26.54 1.19
CA GLY A 394 18.31 -25.45 0.95
C GLY A 394 18.44 -25.03 -0.51
N ARG A 395 17.53 -25.47 -1.39
CA ARG A 395 17.47 -24.98 -2.77
C ARG A 395 16.62 -23.71 -2.85
N GLN A 396 17.03 -22.72 -3.64
CA GLN A 396 16.18 -21.63 -4.07
C GLN A 396 15.17 -22.15 -5.12
N VAL A 397 13.91 -21.76 -5.00
CA VAL A 397 12.80 -22.18 -5.88
C VAL A 397 12.22 -20.95 -6.58
N ILE A 398 12.08 -21.00 -7.90
CA ILE A 398 11.42 -19.94 -8.68
C ILE A 398 10.05 -20.44 -9.11
N LEU A 399 8.99 -19.86 -8.55
CA LEU A 399 7.60 -20.26 -8.81
C LEU A 399 7.00 -19.49 -9.99
N ARG A 400 6.83 -20.13 -11.15
CA ARG A 400 6.21 -19.56 -12.37
C ARG A 400 5.02 -20.37 -12.83
N GLY A 401 3.91 -19.68 -13.05
CA GLY A 401 2.74 -20.31 -13.61
C GLY A 401 1.59 -19.36 -13.85
N VAL A 402 0.40 -19.77 -13.42
CA VAL A 402 -0.85 -19.16 -13.87
C VAL A 402 -1.91 -19.15 -12.77
N ASN A 403 -2.80 -18.15 -12.81
CA ASN A 403 -3.99 -18.10 -11.97
C ASN A 403 -5.05 -19.10 -12.47
N VAL A 404 -5.69 -19.77 -11.52
CA VAL A 404 -6.69 -20.83 -11.70
C VAL A 404 -7.92 -20.42 -10.88
N ASN A 405 -8.84 -19.67 -11.51
CA ASN A 405 -10.03 -19.11 -10.86
C ASN A 405 -11.27 -20.03 -10.97
N GLN A 406 -11.10 -21.28 -11.38
CA GLN A 406 -12.24 -22.13 -11.75
C GLN A 406 -13.07 -22.63 -10.56
N LEU A 407 -12.63 -22.36 -9.32
CA LEU A 407 -13.38 -22.64 -8.10
C LEU A 407 -14.00 -21.38 -7.47
N VAL A 408 -13.76 -20.19 -8.04
CA VAL A 408 -14.28 -18.91 -7.55
C VAL A 408 -15.80 -18.81 -7.71
N ASP A 409 -16.45 -18.17 -6.75
CA ASP A 409 -17.90 -17.98 -6.65
C ASP A 409 -18.34 -16.63 -7.24
N TYR A 410 -18.39 -16.57 -8.56
CA TYR A 410 -18.78 -15.37 -9.29
C TYR A 410 -20.29 -15.09 -9.24
N HIS A 411 -20.63 -13.81 -9.19
CA HIS A 411 -21.94 -13.31 -9.57
C HIS A 411 -22.24 -13.66 -11.03
N LEU A 412 -23.41 -14.25 -11.27
CA LEU A 412 -23.87 -14.59 -12.62
C LEU A 412 -24.96 -13.62 -13.05
N ARG A 413 -24.70 -12.88 -14.14
CA ARG A 413 -25.71 -12.05 -14.80
C ARG A 413 -26.84 -12.89 -15.37
N ASP A 414 -26.49 -14.03 -15.96
CA ASP A 414 -27.42 -15.07 -16.39
C ASP A 414 -27.05 -16.38 -15.66
N PRO A 415 -27.89 -16.88 -14.74
CA PRO A 415 -27.65 -18.15 -14.04
C PRO A 415 -27.51 -19.37 -14.96
N ALA A 416 -27.98 -19.30 -16.21
CA ALA A 416 -27.83 -20.37 -17.19
C ALA A 416 -26.45 -20.42 -17.85
N VAL A 417 -25.63 -19.38 -17.72
CA VAL A 417 -24.30 -19.28 -18.33
C VAL A 417 -23.23 -19.41 -17.24
N PRO A 418 -22.48 -20.52 -17.18
CA PRO A 418 -21.45 -20.70 -16.16
C PRO A 418 -20.29 -19.69 -16.30
N ALA A 419 -19.88 -19.09 -15.18
CA ALA A 419 -18.65 -18.30 -15.08
C ALA A 419 -17.38 -19.14 -14.97
N THR A 420 -17.51 -20.39 -14.51
CA THR A 420 -16.37 -21.29 -14.31
C THR A 420 -16.66 -22.70 -14.83
N ARG A 421 -15.57 -23.43 -15.08
CA ARG A 421 -15.57 -24.87 -15.28
C ARG A 421 -14.46 -25.46 -14.43
N PRO A 422 -14.73 -26.37 -13.48
CA PRO A 422 -13.72 -26.94 -12.59
C PRO A 422 -12.48 -27.42 -13.35
N PRO A 423 -11.28 -27.29 -12.76
CA PRO A 423 -10.06 -27.75 -13.40
C PRO A 423 -10.09 -29.27 -13.56
N ALA A 424 -9.69 -29.75 -14.73
CA ALA A 424 -9.54 -31.17 -15.02
C ALA A 424 -8.05 -31.56 -15.02
N ASP A 425 -7.74 -32.86 -14.93
CA ASP A 425 -6.35 -33.34 -14.98
C ASP A 425 -5.59 -32.85 -16.23
N GLY A 426 -6.27 -32.81 -17.38
CA GLY A 426 -5.72 -32.28 -18.63
C GLY A 426 -5.33 -30.80 -18.57
N ASP A 427 -5.96 -29.99 -17.69
CA ASP A 427 -5.54 -28.60 -17.46
C ASP A 427 -4.15 -28.58 -16.81
N PHE A 428 -3.93 -29.37 -15.75
CA PHE A 428 -2.65 -29.46 -15.06
C PHE A 428 -1.55 -30.07 -15.94
N ALA A 429 -1.88 -31.08 -16.75
CA ALA A 429 -0.97 -31.64 -17.73
C ALA A 429 -0.51 -30.59 -18.77
N GLN A 430 -1.44 -29.75 -19.25
CA GLN A 430 -1.10 -28.69 -20.20
C GLN A 430 -0.25 -27.59 -19.55
N MET A 431 -0.55 -27.20 -18.30
CA MET A 431 0.28 -26.27 -17.52
C MET A 431 1.70 -26.82 -17.33
N ALA A 432 1.85 -28.09 -16.97
CA ALA A 432 3.15 -28.75 -16.83
C ALA A 432 3.91 -28.81 -18.16
N ALA A 433 3.21 -29.04 -19.27
CA ALA A 433 3.80 -29.03 -20.62
C ALA A 433 4.27 -27.63 -21.07
N MET A 434 3.76 -26.56 -20.44
CA MET A 434 4.29 -25.20 -20.60
C MET A 434 5.46 -24.92 -19.66
N GLY A 435 5.84 -25.87 -18.80
CA GLY A 435 6.92 -25.72 -17.82
C GLY A 435 6.50 -25.10 -16.49
N PHE A 436 5.21 -24.79 -16.30
CA PHE A 436 4.72 -24.21 -15.05
C PHE A 436 5.00 -25.12 -13.86
N ASN A 437 5.28 -24.51 -12.71
CA ASN A 437 5.55 -25.22 -11.45
C ASN A 437 4.73 -24.68 -10.28
N VAL A 438 3.84 -23.72 -10.53
CA VAL A 438 2.88 -23.22 -9.54
C VAL A 438 1.55 -22.88 -10.20
N ILE A 439 0.45 -23.03 -9.47
CA ILE A 439 -0.82 -22.35 -9.74
C ILE A 439 -1.16 -21.44 -8.57
N ARG A 440 -1.83 -20.31 -8.85
CA ARG A 440 -2.57 -19.55 -7.84
C ARG A 440 -4.03 -19.94 -7.95
N LEU A 441 -4.50 -20.74 -7.00
CA LEU A 441 -5.85 -21.31 -7.00
C LEU A 441 -6.78 -20.39 -6.22
N GLY A 442 -7.63 -19.67 -6.94
CA GLY A 442 -8.64 -18.79 -6.34
C GLY A 442 -9.73 -19.61 -5.65
N MET A 443 -9.95 -19.30 -4.37
CA MET A 443 -11.03 -19.82 -3.54
C MET A 443 -11.86 -18.67 -2.96
N SER A 444 -13.15 -18.89 -2.75
CA SER A 444 -14.05 -17.82 -2.26
C SER A 444 -14.49 -18.06 -0.82
N TRP A 445 -14.38 -17.03 0.01
CA TRP A 445 -14.91 -17.04 1.37
C TRP A 445 -16.41 -17.38 1.39
N SER A 446 -17.17 -16.88 0.42
CA SER A 446 -18.60 -17.15 0.27
C SER A 446 -18.94 -18.64 0.16
N ARG A 447 -18.02 -19.46 -0.34
CA ARG A 447 -18.19 -20.92 -0.46
C ARG A 447 -17.52 -21.69 0.66
N LEU A 448 -16.44 -21.18 1.25
CA LEU A 448 -15.84 -21.79 2.44
C LEU A 448 -16.74 -21.64 3.67
N GLU A 449 -17.43 -20.50 3.79
CA GLU A 449 -18.32 -20.16 4.91
C GLU A 449 -19.66 -19.59 4.40
N PRO A 450 -20.49 -20.40 3.72
CA PRO A 450 -21.72 -19.93 3.10
C PRO A 450 -22.76 -19.42 4.10
N ARG A 451 -22.68 -19.90 5.35
CA ARG A 451 -23.44 -19.38 6.49
C ARG A 451 -22.47 -19.15 7.62
N ARG A 452 -22.66 -18.04 8.34
CA ARG A 452 -21.82 -17.66 9.47
C ARG A 452 -21.54 -18.83 10.42
N GLY A 453 -20.27 -19.09 10.69
CA GLY A 453 -19.77 -20.15 11.55
C GLY A 453 -19.93 -21.58 11.01
N THR A 454 -20.41 -21.76 9.77
CA THR A 454 -20.62 -23.07 9.14
C THR A 454 -19.70 -23.24 7.94
N PHE A 455 -18.69 -24.09 8.08
CA PHE A 455 -17.71 -24.34 7.01
C PHE A 455 -18.17 -25.44 6.05
N ASP A 456 -17.94 -25.24 4.75
CA ASP A 456 -18.29 -26.20 3.68
C ASP A 456 -17.13 -27.17 3.40
N GLU A 457 -17.20 -28.35 4.00
CA GLU A 457 -16.25 -29.45 3.76
C GLU A 457 -16.30 -29.98 2.32
N SER A 458 -17.45 -29.87 1.63
CA SER A 458 -17.56 -30.31 0.24
C SER A 458 -16.79 -29.37 -0.69
N TYR A 459 -16.85 -28.06 -0.45
CA TYR A 459 -16.05 -27.10 -1.20
C TYR A 459 -14.56 -27.25 -0.89
N LEU A 460 -14.19 -27.43 0.38
CA LEU A 460 -12.82 -27.76 0.76
C LEU A 460 -12.33 -29.06 0.09
N GLY A 461 -13.21 -30.04 -0.12
CA GLY A 461 -12.94 -31.24 -0.91
C GLY A 461 -12.58 -30.95 -2.37
N GLN A 462 -13.22 -29.97 -3.01
CA GLN A 462 -12.89 -29.54 -4.38
C GLN A 462 -11.51 -28.87 -4.43
N ILE A 463 -11.18 -28.05 -3.43
CA ILE A 463 -9.86 -27.44 -3.29
C ILE A 463 -8.78 -28.52 -3.12
N ARG A 464 -9.01 -29.52 -2.24
CA ARG A 464 -8.12 -30.67 -2.06
C ARG A 464 -7.89 -31.44 -3.37
N ALA A 465 -8.94 -31.66 -4.16
CA ALA A 465 -8.83 -32.34 -5.45
C ALA A 465 -7.99 -31.55 -6.46
N ALA A 466 -8.15 -30.23 -6.53
CA ALA A 466 -7.33 -29.37 -7.38
C ALA A 466 -5.85 -29.36 -6.95
N VAL A 467 -5.57 -29.26 -5.65
CA VAL A 467 -4.21 -29.35 -5.10
C VAL A 467 -3.57 -30.71 -5.42
N ALA A 468 -4.32 -31.80 -5.26
CA ALA A 468 -3.84 -33.15 -5.59
C ALA A 468 -3.56 -33.31 -7.09
N GLY A 469 -4.42 -32.75 -7.94
CA GLY A 469 -4.21 -32.71 -9.39
C GLY A 469 -2.93 -31.96 -9.76
N ALA A 470 -2.74 -30.74 -9.25
CA ALA A 470 -1.52 -29.97 -9.47
C ALA A 470 -0.27 -30.72 -8.98
N LYS A 471 -0.32 -31.30 -7.77
CA LYS A 471 0.77 -32.10 -7.18
C LYS A 471 1.16 -33.29 -8.05
N ALA A 472 0.21 -34.00 -8.65
CA ALA A 472 0.48 -35.14 -9.53
C ALA A 472 1.32 -34.76 -10.76
N HIS A 473 1.29 -33.48 -11.16
CA HIS A 473 2.09 -32.92 -12.26
C HIS A 473 3.30 -32.10 -11.78
N GLY A 474 3.66 -32.18 -10.48
CA GLY A 474 4.80 -31.47 -9.91
C GLY A 474 4.62 -29.95 -9.85
N ILE A 475 3.38 -29.50 -9.65
CA ILE A 475 2.97 -28.09 -9.61
C ILE A 475 2.55 -27.74 -8.18
N TYR A 476 3.19 -26.73 -7.58
CA TYR A 476 2.78 -26.18 -6.29
C TYR A 476 1.46 -25.42 -6.40
N THR A 477 0.74 -25.27 -5.29
CA THR A 477 -0.48 -24.46 -5.22
C THR A 477 -0.34 -23.35 -4.19
N VAL A 478 -0.51 -22.10 -4.62
CA VAL A 478 -0.80 -20.97 -3.73
C VAL A 478 -2.32 -20.91 -3.58
N LEU A 479 -2.82 -21.01 -2.35
CA LEU A 479 -4.25 -20.92 -2.06
C LEU A 479 -4.62 -19.47 -1.82
N ASP A 480 -5.44 -18.92 -2.70
CA ASP A 480 -5.76 -17.49 -2.73
C ASP A 480 -7.20 -17.24 -2.30
N MET A 481 -7.39 -16.47 -1.22
CA MET A 481 -8.71 -15.99 -0.82
C MET A 481 -9.13 -14.85 -1.75
N HIS A 482 -9.67 -15.27 -2.89
CA HIS A 482 -9.98 -14.43 -4.01
C HIS A 482 -11.25 -13.62 -3.77
N GLU A 483 -11.19 -12.34 -4.12
CA GLU A 483 -12.32 -11.43 -4.14
C GLU A 483 -12.06 -10.35 -5.19
N ASP A 484 -13.14 -9.90 -5.82
CA ASP A 484 -13.14 -8.71 -6.64
C ASP A 484 -14.24 -7.79 -6.13
N ALA A 485 -13.91 -6.52 -5.89
CA ALA A 485 -14.85 -5.53 -5.37
C ALA A 485 -15.74 -6.08 -4.24
N TRP A 486 -15.12 -6.77 -3.28
CA TRP A 486 -15.68 -7.40 -2.08
C TRP A 486 -16.51 -8.67 -2.25
N GLY A 487 -17.46 -8.75 -3.19
CA GLY A 487 -18.36 -9.91 -3.23
C GLY A 487 -19.52 -9.90 -4.22
N ASN A 488 -20.10 -11.08 -4.42
CA ASN A 488 -21.24 -11.31 -5.31
C ASN A 488 -22.52 -10.55 -4.90
N ALA A 489 -22.73 -10.37 -3.59
CA ALA A 489 -23.95 -9.80 -3.00
C ALA A 489 -24.09 -8.28 -3.21
N LEU A 490 -23.06 -7.65 -3.77
CA LEU A 490 -23.05 -6.21 -4.06
C LEU A 490 -23.81 -5.84 -5.34
N ALA A 491 -24.17 -6.80 -6.19
CA ALA A 491 -24.95 -6.53 -7.41
C ALA A 491 -26.23 -5.73 -7.10
N ARG A 492 -26.40 -4.59 -7.78
CA ARG A 492 -27.61 -3.74 -7.73
C ARG A 492 -27.93 -3.18 -9.12
N PRO A 493 -28.15 -4.01 -10.14
CA PRO A 493 -28.30 -3.57 -11.52
C PRO A 493 -29.51 -2.64 -11.74
N SER A 494 -30.49 -2.63 -10.84
CA SER A 494 -31.69 -1.78 -10.91
C SER A 494 -31.56 -0.46 -10.15
N GLU A 495 -30.43 -0.17 -9.50
CA GLU A 495 -30.26 1.10 -8.78
C GLU A 495 -30.14 2.26 -9.76
N GLU A 496 -30.88 3.35 -9.54
CA GLU A 496 -30.77 4.54 -10.38
C GLU A 496 -29.58 5.39 -9.95
N CYS A 497 -28.55 5.38 -10.79
CA CYS A 497 -27.31 6.12 -10.57
C CYS A 497 -27.28 7.44 -11.35
N GLY A 498 -26.89 8.53 -10.67
CA GLY A 498 -26.76 9.86 -11.26
C GLY A 498 -25.30 10.24 -11.59
N GLY A 499 -25.10 11.37 -12.26
CA GLY A 499 -23.77 12.00 -12.38
C GLY A 499 -22.73 11.22 -13.20
N GLY A 500 -23.17 10.41 -14.17
CA GLY A 500 -22.27 9.60 -15.01
C GLY A 500 -21.73 8.35 -14.31
N THR A 501 -22.32 7.95 -13.19
CA THR A 501 -22.03 6.70 -12.49
C THR A 501 -22.95 5.58 -12.98
N THR A 502 -22.54 4.33 -12.83
CA THR A 502 -23.33 3.14 -13.22
C THR A 502 -23.58 2.24 -12.02
N PRO A 503 -24.59 1.37 -12.02
CA PRO A 503 -24.85 0.48 -10.90
C PRO A 503 -23.78 -0.61 -10.79
N THR A 504 -23.53 -1.11 -9.57
CA THR A 504 -22.58 -2.22 -9.36
C THR A 504 -23.15 -3.54 -9.89
N THR A 505 -22.29 -4.32 -10.56
CA THR A 505 -22.67 -5.55 -11.28
C THR A 505 -22.51 -6.84 -10.49
N GLY A 506 -21.94 -6.80 -9.27
CA GLY A 506 -21.59 -8.00 -8.49
C GLY A 506 -20.38 -8.72 -9.06
N TRP A 507 -19.58 -9.31 -8.18
CA TRP A 507 -18.30 -9.94 -8.50
C TRP A 507 -18.16 -11.23 -7.68
N ASP A 508 -17.14 -11.40 -6.86
CA ASP A 508 -16.88 -12.60 -6.07
C ASP A 508 -16.13 -12.29 -4.78
N GLY A 509 -16.06 -13.27 -3.87
CA GLY A 509 -15.33 -13.15 -2.61
C GLY A 509 -16.19 -13.39 -1.38
N ALA A 510 -16.58 -12.32 -0.68
CA ALA A 510 -17.27 -12.40 0.61
C ALA A 510 -18.72 -12.91 0.49
N PRO A 511 -19.21 -13.67 1.48
CA PRO A 511 -20.61 -14.07 1.55
C PRO A 511 -21.55 -12.88 1.78
N ALA A 512 -22.80 -13.05 1.38
CA ALA A 512 -23.85 -12.05 1.59
C ALA A 512 -24.02 -11.64 3.06
N TRP A 513 -23.90 -12.58 4.01
CA TRP A 513 -24.05 -12.30 5.44
C TRP A 513 -22.90 -11.44 6.01
N ALA A 514 -21.74 -11.42 5.35
CA ALA A 514 -20.62 -10.56 5.72
C ALA A 514 -20.62 -9.22 4.96
N THR A 515 -21.52 -9.03 4.00
CA THR A 515 -21.56 -7.85 3.13
C THR A 515 -22.39 -6.74 3.75
N ILE A 516 -21.76 -5.92 4.58
CA ILE A 516 -22.41 -4.81 5.29
C ILE A 516 -22.10 -3.50 4.56
N THR A 517 -23.08 -2.94 3.84
CA THR A 517 -22.92 -1.67 3.10
C THR A 517 -23.57 -0.47 3.78
N ASP A 518 -24.29 -0.65 4.89
CA ASP A 518 -24.97 0.43 5.62
C ASP A 518 -25.85 1.34 4.75
N GLY A 519 -26.41 0.81 3.66
CA GLY A 519 -27.28 1.54 2.75
C GLY A 519 -26.58 2.61 1.90
N THR A 520 -25.25 2.58 1.79
CA THR A 520 -24.53 3.49 0.86
C THR A 520 -24.82 3.11 -0.60
N ALA A 521 -24.78 4.11 -1.48
CA ALA A 521 -25.10 3.93 -2.90
C ALA A 521 -24.24 2.84 -3.57
N HIS A 522 -24.88 1.98 -4.35
CA HIS A 522 -24.25 0.98 -5.18
C HIS A 522 -23.99 1.51 -6.59
N CYS A 523 -23.39 2.70 -6.65
CA CYS A 523 -23.03 3.38 -7.89
C CYS A 523 -21.50 3.47 -8.03
N GLN A 524 -20.97 2.85 -9.08
CA GLN A 524 -19.55 2.81 -9.40
C GLN A 524 -19.17 3.89 -10.44
N PHE A 525 -17.90 4.31 -10.41
CA PHE A 525 -17.37 5.33 -11.30
C PHE A 525 -15.89 5.08 -11.58
N MET A 526 -15.49 5.08 -12.86
CA MET A 526 -14.15 4.75 -13.38
C MET A 526 -13.65 3.33 -13.04
N ALA A 527 -13.79 2.87 -11.80
CA ALA A 527 -13.38 1.55 -11.33
C ALA A 527 -14.40 0.97 -10.33
N ARG A 528 -14.58 -0.36 -10.35
CA ARG A 528 -15.51 -1.11 -9.48
C ARG A 528 -15.17 -0.96 -7.99
N ASP A 529 -13.88 -0.96 -7.66
CA ASP A 529 -13.35 -0.91 -6.28
C ASP A 529 -13.56 0.46 -5.63
N LEU A 530 -13.79 1.46 -6.48
CA LEU A 530 -14.18 2.79 -6.09
C LEU A 530 -15.71 2.92 -6.10
N ALA A 531 -16.52 1.95 -5.72
CA ALA A 531 -17.94 2.17 -5.42
C ALA A 531 -18.14 2.50 -3.92
N PRO A 532 -19.12 3.35 -3.53
CA PRO A 532 -19.40 3.64 -2.12
C PRO A 532 -19.72 2.39 -1.29
N ALA A 533 -20.56 1.51 -1.83
CA ALA A 533 -20.90 0.24 -1.19
C ALA A 533 -19.68 -0.67 -0.97
N VAL A 534 -18.76 -0.73 -1.94
CA VAL A 534 -17.52 -1.53 -1.84
C VAL A 534 -16.60 -0.98 -0.76
N ALA A 535 -16.25 0.31 -0.83
CA ALA A 535 -15.41 0.97 0.18
C ALA A 535 -16.00 0.84 1.61
N THR A 536 -17.33 0.82 1.69
CA THR A 536 -18.06 0.65 2.93
C THR A 536 -17.99 -0.77 3.49
N ALA A 537 -18.14 -1.79 2.64
CA ALA A 537 -18.02 -3.19 3.01
C ALA A 537 -16.61 -3.49 3.56
N PHE A 538 -15.57 -3.06 2.85
CA PHE A 538 -14.18 -3.15 3.34
C PHE A 538 -13.98 -2.39 4.64
N GLY A 539 -14.53 -1.18 4.77
CA GLY A 539 -14.44 -0.41 6.01
C GLY A 539 -15.03 -1.15 7.22
N ASN A 540 -16.19 -1.79 7.02
CA ASN A 540 -16.82 -2.62 8.05
C ASN A 540 -16.02 -3.90 8.34
N PHE A 541 -15.39 -4.50 7.34
CA PHE A 541 -14.48 -5.63 7.52
C PHE A 541 -13.24 -5.25 8.32
N TYR A 542 -12.51 -4.21 7.93
CA TYR A 542 -11.30 -3.77 8.63
C TYR A 542 -11.55 -3.38 10.09
N THR A 543 -12.77 -2.94 10.41
CA THR A 543 -13.19 -2.59 11.77
C THR A 543 -13.84 -3.75 12.53
N ASP A 544 -13.80 -4.95 11.95
CA ASP A 544 -14.38 -6.19 12.49
C ASP A 544 -15.83 -6.01 12.96
N ARG A 545 -16.61 -5.24 12.19
CA ARG A 545 -18.01 -4.99 12.51
C ARG A 545 -18.76 -6.30 12.56
N ASP A 546 -19.55 -6.48 13.62
CA ASP A 546 -20.30 -7.70 13.88
C ASP A 546 -19.43 -8.98 13.88
N GLY A 547 -18.11 -8.85 14.02
CA GLY A 547 -17.14 -9.94 14.04
C GLY A 547 -16.81 -10.55 12.67
N ILE A 548 -17.11 -9.89 11.55
CA ILE A 548 -16.95 -10.48 10.21
C ILE A 548 -15.50 -10.73 9.82
N GLN A 549 -14.53 -9.92 10.29
CA GLN A 549 -13.11 -10.19 10.05
C GLN A 549 -12.66 -11.39 10.86
N GLY A 550 -13.15 -11.51 12.10
CA GLY A 550 -12.93 -12.67 12.95
C GLY A 550 -13.41 -13.98 12.30
N GLU A 551 -14.52 -13.95 11.55
CA GLU A 551 -14.99 -15.13 10.79
C GLU A 551 -14.05 -15.50 9.64
N LEU A 552 -13.57 -14.54 8.86
CA LEU A 552 -12.60 -14.83 7.80
C LEU A 552 -11.28 -15.39 8.38
N VAL A 553 -10.82 -14.85 9.51
CA VAL A 553 -9.67 -15.40 10.25
C VAL A 553 -9.91 -16.85 10.68
N ARG A 554 -11.13 -17.20 11.12
CA ARG A 554 -11.48 -18.60 11.42
C ARG A 554 -11.58 -19.48 10.18
N THR A 555 -12.07 -18.93 9.07
CA THR A 555 -12.08 -19.61 7.76
C THR A 555 -10.65 -19.93 7.32
N TRP A 556 -9.71 -19.02 7.50
CA TRP A 556 -8.29 -19.29 7.25
C TRP A 556 -7.73 -20.41 8.14
N ALA A 557 -8.06 -20.41 9.43
CA ALA A 557 -7.67 -21.51 10.33
C ALA A 557 -8.27 -22.86 9.90
N PHE A 558 -9.49 -22.88 9.36
CA PHE A 558 -10.13 -24.08 8.80
C PHE A 558 -9.36 -24.61 7.58
N VAL A 559 -9.04 -23.74 6.62
CA VAL A 559 -8.24 -24.11 5.44
C VAL A 559 -6.83 -24.56 5.83
N ALA A 560 -6.13 -23.79 6.67
CA ALA A 560 -4.76 -24.10 7.08
C ALA A 560 -4.65 -25.44 7.81
N ARG A 561 -5.62 -25.77 8.70
CA ARG A 561 -5.67 -27.07 9.36
C ARG A 561 -5.77 -28.23 8.38
N ALA A 562 -6.53 -28.07 7.29
CA ALA A 562 -6.73 -29.10 6.29
C ALA A 562 -5.49 -29.37 5.42
N PHE A 563 -4.64 -28.36 5.24
CA PHE A 563 -3.44 -28.43 4.41
C PHE A 563 -2.12 -28.43 5.20
N ALA A 564 -2.17 -28.44 6.53
CA ALA A 564 -1.01 -28.31 7.41
C ALA A 564 0.15 -29.30 7.08
N GLY A 565 -0.17 -30.48 6.56
CA GLY A 565 0.81 -31.50 6.17
C GLY A 565 1.05 -31.66 4.66
N GLU A 566 0.52 -30.78 3.81
CA GLU A 566 0.57 -30.94 2.35
C GLU A 566 1.71 -30.12 1.71
N PRO A 567 2.87 -30.72 1.39
CA PRO A 567 4.03 -29.99 0.88
C PRO A 567 3.83 -29.36 -0.51
N ALA A 568 2.80 -29.78 -1.28
CA ALA A 568 2.48 -29.15 -2.55
C ALA A 568 1.75 -27.82 -2.39
N VAL A 569 1.21 -27.50 -1.22
CA VAL A 569 0.74 -26.14 -0.93
C VAL A 569 1.98 -25.27 -0.72
N ALA A 570 2.21 -24.30 -1.60
CA ALA A 570 3.29 -23.33 -1.43
C ALA A 570 3.00 -22.40 -0.24
N GLY A 571 1.74 -22.00 -0.09
CA GLY A 571 1.31 -21.11 0.98
C GLY A 571 -0.07 -20.50 0.76
N TYR A 572 -0.38 -19.50 1.57
CA TYR A 572 -1.68 -18.85 1.67
C TYR A 572 -1.59 -17.39 1.26
N ASP A 573 -2.34 -16.99 0.23
CA ASP A 573 -2.50 -15.60 -0.20
C ASP A 573 -3.73 -15.00 0.45
N LEU A 574 -3.50 -14.10 1.42
CA LEU A 574 -4.44 -13.85 2.52
C LEU A 574 -5.73 -13.16 2.10
N LEU A 575 -5.67 -12.32 1.07
CA LEU A 575 -6.79 -11.60 0.49
C LEU A 575 -6.33 -10.96 -0.82
N ASN A 576 -6.97 -11.34 -1.92
CA ASN A 576 -6.72 -10.77 -3.24
C ASN A 576 -7.05 -9.27 -3.27
N GLU A 577 -6.19 -8.46 -3.89
CA GLU A 577 -6.36 -7.03 -4.16
C GLU A 577 -7.19 -6.24 -3.11
N PRO A 578 -6.79 -6.23 -1.82
CA PRO A 578 -7.64 -5.71 -0.77
C PRO A 578 -8.14 -4.29 -1.06
N GLY A 579 -9.46 -4.11 -1.04
CA GLY A 579 -10.07 -2.81 -1.29
C GLY A 579 -9.64 -1.73 -0.28
N ILE A 580 -9.64 -0.48 -0.73
CA ILE A 580 -9.07 0.65 0.03
C ILE A 580 -9.82 1.04 1.31
N GLY A 581 -11.05 0.55 1.49
CA GLY A 581 -11.94 0.93 2.58
C GLY A 581 -12.35 2.42 2.55
N ALA A 582 -12.97 2.89 3.64
CA ALA A 582 -13.55 4.23 3.68
C ALA A 582 -12.55 5.34 4.09
N ASN A 583 -11.44 4.99 4.76
CA ASN A 583 -10.45 5.97 5.26
C ASN A 583 -9.01 5.59 4.86
N PRO A 584 -8.67 5.44 3.56
CA PRO A 584 -7.29 5.18 3.16
C PRO A 584 -6.37 6.37 3.53
N PRO A 585 -5.10 6.12 3.94
CA PRO A 585 -4.44 4.81 4.02
C PRO A 585 -4.58 4.08 5.37
N ILE A 586 -5.44 4.56 6.28
CA ILE A 586 -5.66 3.88 7.57
C ILE A 586 -6.31 2.52 7.35
N SER A 587 -7.32 2.43 6.48
CA SER A 587 -7.87 1.12 6.07
C SER A 587 -6.89 0.32 5.23
N SER A 588 -6.39 0.89 4.14
CA SER A 588 -5.61 0.18 3.11
C SER A 588 -4.19 -0.22 3.50
N GLY A 589 -3.69 0.25 4.65
CA GLY A 589 -2.37 -0.15 5.15
C GLY A 589 -2.36 -0.54 6.64
N LEU A 590 -2.81 0.33 7.56
CA LEU A 590 -2.75 0.01 9.00
C LEU A 590 -3.68 -1.13 9.40
N LEU A 591 -4.97 -1.02 9.08
CA LEU A 591 -5.96 -2.02 9.46
C LEU A 591 -5.85 -3.28 8.59
N LEU A 592 -5.41 -3.13 7.34
CA LEU A 592 -5.03 -4.27 6.50
C LEU A 592 -3.89 -5.08 7.14
N GLY A 593 -2.82 -4.41 7.62
CA GLY A 593 -1.74 -5.07 8.36
C GLY A 593 -2.20 -5.77 9.63
N ARG A 594 -3.15 -5.17 10.38
CA ARG A 594 -3.80 -5.81 11.55
C ARG A 594 -4.54 -7.09 11.17
N TYR A 595 -5.30 -7.07 10.07
CA TYR A 595 -5.99 -8.27 9.56
C TYR A 595 -4.98 -9.35 9.20
N TYR A 596 -3.92 -9.01 8.46
CA TYR A 596 -2.89 -9.98 8.09
C TYR A 596 -2.23 -10.61 9.32
N ASP A 597 -1.85 -9.83 10.33
CA ASP A 597 -1.25 -10.39 11.55
C ASP A 597 -2.21 -11.33 12.30
N ALA A 598 -3.51 -11.00 12.35
CA ALA A 598 -4.53 -11.87 12.94
C ALA A 598 -4.72 -13.18 12.14
N ALA A 599 -4.81 -13.09 10.81
CA ALA A 599 -4.94 -14.25 9.93
C ALA A 599 -3.71 -15.17 10.04
N ILE A 600 -2.50 -14.59 9.99
CA ILE A 600 -1.24 -15.32 10.16
C ILE A 600 -1.22 -16.04 11.50
N THR A 601 -1.55 -15.34 12.60
CA THR A 601 -1.58 -15.95 13.94
C THR A 601 -2.48 -17.18 13.97
N ALA A 602 -3.70 -17.08 13.44
CA ALA A 602 -4.66 -18.18 13.40
C ALA A 602 -4.21 -19.34 12.48
N ILE A 603 -3.60 -19.04 11.34
CA ILE A 603 -2.98 -20.03 10.43
C ILE A 603 -1.89 -20.80 11.18
N ARG A 604 -0.95 -20.11 11.82
CA ARG A 604 0.16 -20.74 12.57
C ARG A 604 -0.34 -21.63 13.71
N GLU A 605 -1.39 -21.19 14.41
CA GLU A 605 -2.03 -22.01 15.44
C GLU A 605 -2.68 -23.26 14.85
N ALA A 606 -3.39 -23.14 13.72
CA ALA A 606 -4.03 -24.26 13.04
C ALA A 606 -3.02 -25.28 12.51
N GLU A 607 -1.94 -24.83 11.85
CA GLU A 607 -0.85 -25.68 11.37
C GLU A 607 -0.22 -26.47 12.52
N ARG A 608 0.11 -25.77 13.61
CA ARG A 608 0.73 -26.39 14.80
C ARG A 608 -0.21 -27.39 15.47
N ALA A 609 -1.49 -27.04 15.60
CA ALA A 609 -2.49 -27.94 16.19
C ALA A 609 -2.72 -29.20 15.35
N ALA A 610 -2.53 -29.12 14.03
CA ALA A 610 -2.60 -30.27 13.13
C ALA A 610 -1.28 -31.07 13.04
N GLY A 611 -0.21 -30.64 13.72
CA GLY A 611 1.11 -31.28 13.63
C GLY A 611 1.78 -31.08 12.27
N GLY A 612 1.39 -30.04 11.53
CA GLY A 612 1.91 -29.72 10.22
C GLY A 612 3.17 -28.86 10.23
N HIS A 613 3.61 -28.48 9.03
CA HIS A 613 4.71 -27.53 8.84
C HIS A 613 4.19 -26.11 8.63
N THR A 614 5.09 -25.14 8.73
CA THR A 614 4.78 -23.72 8.55
C THR A 614 4.89 -23.35 7.08
N HIS A 615 3.75 -23.08 6.44
CA HIS A 615 3.71 -22.67 5.03
C HIS A 615 4.06 -21.18 4.85
N LEU A 616 4.36 -20.80 3.61
CA LEU A 616 4.51 -19.41 3.23
C LEU A 616 3.19 -18.65 3.42
N VAL A 617 3.30 -17.36 3.72
CA VAL A 617 2.17 -16.42 3.68
C VAL A 617 2.47 -15.36 2.65
N PHE A 618 1.62 -15.30 1.64
CA PHE A 618 1.59 -14.26 0.62
C PHE A 618 0.67 -13.15 1.12
N PHE A 619 1.17 -11.91 1.08
CA PHE A 619 0.40 -10.75 1.49
C PHE A 619 0.51 -9.65 0.44
N GLU A 620 -0.63 -9.04 0.14
CA GLU A 620 -0.77 -8.06 -0.92
C GLU A 620 -0.84 -6.62 -0.36
N PRO A 621 -0.34 -5.61 -1.11
CA PRO A 621 -0.77 -4.23 -0.91
C PRO A 621 -2.23 -4.06 -1.36
N SER A 622 -2.85 -2.90 -1.11
CA SER A 622 -4.21 -2.66 -1.60
C SER A 622 -4.30 -2.64 -3.13
N VAL A 623 -5.52 -2.76 -3.66
CA VAL A 623 -5.86 -2.65 -5.10
C VAL A 623 -5.29 -1.40 -5.80
N LEU A 624 -4.94 -0.34 -5.07
CA LEU A 624 -4.27 0.82 -5.66
C LEU A 624 -2.90 0.48 -6.26
N TRP A 625 -2.23 -0.57 -5.77
CA TRP A 625 -0.98 -1.02 -6.38
C TRP A 625 -1.23 -1.56 -7.81
N SER A 626 -2.30 -2.30 -8.03
CA SER A 626 -2.75 -2.75 -9.34
C SER A 626 -3.12 -1.58 -10.25
N GLY A 627 -3.81 -0.58 -9.69
CA GLY A 627 -4.26 0.61 -10.41
C GLY A 627 -3.19 1.65 -10.72
N LEU A 628 -2.17 1.81 -9.87
CA LEU A 628 -1.20 2.93 -9.95
C LEU A 628 0.27 2.49 -9.91
N GLY A 629 0.55 1.24 -9.57
CA GLY A 629 1.91 0.71 -9.34
C GLY A 629 2.52 1.04 -7.98
N PHE A 630 1.75 1.66 -7.07
CA PHE A 630 2.16 1.98 -5.70
C PHE A 630 0.96 2.28 -4.79
N ASP A 631 1.13 2.06 -3.48
CA ASP A 631 0.21 2.52 -2.43
C ASP A 631 0.90 2.64 -1.05
N ALA A 632 0.32 3.36 -0.10
CA ALA A 632 0.69 3.22 1.30
C ALA A 632 0.30 1.82 1.81
N ALA A 633 1.29 0.92 1.84
CA ALA A 633 1.11 -0.48 2.21
C ALA A 633 1.11 -0.67 3.75
N PRO A 634 0.85 -1.88 4.27
CA PRO A 634 1.10 -2.21 5.67
C PRO A 634 2.50 -1.79 6.10
N ALA A 635 2.67 -1.25 7.31
CA ALA A 635 3.99 -0.83 7.75
C ALA A 635 4.93 -2.05 7.89
N PRO A 636 6.21 -1.95 7.50
CA PRO A 636 7.19 -2.98 7.85
C PRO A 636 7.17 -3.29 9.34
N GLY A 637 7.10 -4.58 9.70
CA GLY A 637 6.92 -5.02 11.08
C GLY A 637 5.46 -5.06 11.56
N PHE A 638 4.48 -5.11 10.65
CA PHE A 638 3.07 -5.35 11.02
C PHE A 638 2.85 -6.72 11.67
N THR A 639 3.76 -7.68 11.47
CA THR A 639 3.76 -9.01 12.08
C THR A 639 5.18 -9.46 12.41
N ASP A 640 5.29 -10.40 13.34
CA ASP A 640 6.55 -11.06 13.71
C ASP A 640 6.85 -12.33 12.90
N ASP A 641 5.93 -12.74 12.02
CA ASP A 641 6.14 -13.89 11.14
C ASP A 641 7.34 -13.70 10.20
N ARG A 642 7.95 -14.82 9.83
CA ARG A 642 9.19 -14.87 9.07
C ARG A 642 9.06 -15.61 7.73
N GLN A 643 7.90 -16.21 7.45
CA GLN A 643 7.60 -16.91 6.20
C GLN A 643 6.81 -16.02 5.22
N LEU A 644 7.10 -14.72 5.23
CA LEU A 644 6.40 -13.73 4.44
C LEU A 644 6.90 -13.66 2.99
N VAL A 645 5.95 -13.56 2.07
CA VAL A 645 6.15 -13.28 0.64
C VAL A 645 5.31 -12.06 0.28
N PHE A 646 5.93 -10.99 -0.17
CA PHE A 646 5.21 -9.83 -0.69
C PHE A 646 4.68 -10.17 -2.09
N ALA A 647 3.37 -10.02 -2.29
CA ALA A 647 2.64 -10.53 -3.45
C ALA A 647 1.90 -9.44 -4.28
N PRO A 648 2.56 -8.38 -4.77
CA PRO A 648 1.87 -7.32 -5.51
C PRO A 648 1.50 -7.73 -6.94
N HIS A 649 0.53 -7.01 -7.53
CA HIS A 649 0.05 -7.23 -8.90
C HIS A 649 0.52 -6.11 -9.86
N PRO A 650 1.61 -6.32 -10.63
CA PRO A 650 2.13 -5.29 -11.53
C PRO A 650 1.36 -5.24 -12.86
N TYR A 651 0.29 -4.44 -12.92
CA TYR A 651 -0.49 -4.17 -14.14
C TYR A 651 -0.06 -2.92 -14.93
N SER A 652 1.10 -2.35 -14.61
CA SER A 652 1.70 -1.23 -15.35
C SER A 652 1.84 -1.52 -16.85
N GLU A 653 1.46 -0.56 -17.71
CA GLU A 653 1.41 -0.71 -19.19
C GLU A 653 0.39 -1.77 -19.69
N SER A 654 -0.51 -2.23 -18.81
CA SER A 654 -1.63 -3.13 -19.12
C SER A 654 -2.96 -2.44 -18.82
N ILE A 655 -3.50 -2.65 -17.61
CA ILE A 655 -4.82 -2.17 -17.19
C ILE A 655 -4.76 -1.15 -16.04
N SER A 656 -3.56 -0.66 -15.69
CA SER A 656 -3.41 0.38 -14.69
C SER A 656 -4.19 1.65 -15.10
N MET A 657 -4.74 2.36 -14.12
CA MET A 657 -5.71 3.45 -14.32
C MET A 657 -5.16 4.60 -15.17
N ASP A 658 -3.85 4.83 -15.13
CA ASP A 658 -3.14 5.84 -15.90
C ASP A 658 -3.16 5.59 -17.42
N GLN A 659 -3.30 4.33 -17.84
CA GLN A 659 -3.35 3.96 -19.27
C GLN A 659 -4.58 4.58 -19.96
N GLY A 660 -5.72 4.65 -19.27
CA GLY A 660 -6.92 5.32 -19.78
C GLY A 660 -6.74 6.83 -20.00
N LEU A 661 -5.71 7.44 -19.40
CA LEU A 661 -5.34 8.85 -19.57
C LEU A 661 -4.22 9.04 -20.60
N GLY A 662 -3.75 7.97 -21.26
CA GLY A 662 -2.59 8.02 -22.15
C GLY A 662 -1.27 8.32 -21.43
N LEU A 663 -1.20 8.01 -20.13
CA LEU A 663 -0.03 8.20 -19.28
C LEU A 663 0.56 6.85 -18.87
N THR A 664 1.86 6.84 -18.59
CA THR A 664 2.54 5.71 -17.94
C THR A 664 3.25 6.23 -16.70
N ILE A 665 2.63 6.12 -15.53
CA ILE A 665 3.19 6.56 -14.24
C ILE A 665 4.39 5.69 -13.88
N ALA A 666 4.25 4.38 -13.98
CA ALA A 666 5.33 3.42 -13.76
C ALA A 666 5.42 2.51 -14.98
N SER A 667 6.62 2.34 -15.52
CA SER A 667 6.89 1.29 -16.50
C SER A 667 6.85 -0.09 -15.84
N ILE A 668 6.77 -1.15 -16.64
CA ILE A 668 6.85 -2.54 -16.16
C ILE A 668 8.08 -2.73 -15.25
N GLU A 669 9.26 -2.32 -15.72
CA GLU A 669 10.51 -2.50 -14.97
C GLU A 669 10.51 -1.66 -13.68
N ARG A 670 9.93 -0.45 -13.71
CA ARG A 670 9.77 0.40 -12.53
C ARG A 670 8.92 -0.28 -11.47
N ASN A 671 7.77 -0.83 -11.85
CA ASN A 671 6.85 -1.45 -10.91
C ASN A 671 7.53 -2.62 -10.21
N LEU A 672 8.14 -3.55 -10.97
CA LEU A 672 8.85 -4.69 -10.40
C LEU A 672 10.04 -4.28 -9.50
N ALA A 673 10.80 -3.25 -9.90
CA ALA A 673 11.88 -2.72 -9.06
C ALA A 673 11.37 -2.07 -7.76
N THR A 674 10.20 -1.44 -7.81
CA THR A 674 9.52 -0.82 -6.66
C THR A 674 8.97 -1.87 -5.72
N SER A 675 8.33 -2.91 -6.25
CA SER A 675 7.91 -4.11 -5.52
C SER A 675 9.10 -4.80 -4.82
N ALA A 676 10.25 -4.91 -5.49
CA ALA A 676 11.46 -5.43 -4.87
C ALA A 676 11.98 -4.53 -3.73
N ARG A 677 11.86 -3.20 -3.82
CA ARG A 677 12.21 -2.32 -2.69
C ARG A 677 11.25 -2.49 -1.51
N ALA A 678 9.95 -2.66 -1.77
CA ALA A 678 8.97 -2.94 -0.73
C ALA A 678 9.25 -4.28 -0.04
N ALA A 679 9.44 -5.37 -0.79
CA ALA A 679 9.79 -6.69 -0.25
C ALA A 679 11.03 -6.66 0.66
N ARG A 680 12.07 -5.90 0.28
CA ARG A 680 13.26 -5.68 1.14
C ARG A 680 12.94 -4.98 2.46
N ALA A 681 12.03 -4.00 2.46
CA ALA A 681 11.61 -3.32 3.69
C ALA A 681 10.92 -4.28 4.67
N TYR A 682 10.14 -5.23 4.17
CA TYR A 682 9.52 -6.29 4.97
C TYR A 682 10.47 -7.45 5.34
N ARG A 683 11.64 -7.53 4.70
CA ARG A 683 12.50 -8.74 4.70
C ARG A 683 11.76 -9.99 4.25
N ALA A 684 10.81 -9.81 3.34
CA ALA A 684 9.99 -10.86 2.73
C ALA A 684 10.61 -11.31 1.39
N ALA A 685 10.26 -12.52 0.96
CA ALA A 685 10.47 -12.90 -0.43
C ALA A 685 9.53 -12.09 -1.36
N LEU A 686 9.77 -12.16 -2.66
CA LEU A 686 8.94 -11.49 -3.67
C LEU A 686 8.39 -12.50 -4.67
N TRP A 687 7.09 -12.42 -4.91
CA TRP A 687 6.40 -13.19 -5.93
C TRP A 687 5.25 -12.34 -6.48
N PHE A 688 4.92 -12.43 -7.77
CA PHE A 688 3.88 -11.58 -8.36
C PHE A 688 2.57 -12.38 -8.51
N GLY A 689 1.58 -12.09 -7.67
CA GLY A 689 0.31 -12.83 -7.59
C GLY A 689 -0.47 -12.82 -8.89
N GLU A 690 -0.50 -11.68 -9.54
CA GLU A 690 -1.15 -11.49 -10.83
C GLU A 690 -0.38 -10.52 -11.70
N TRP A 691 -0.41 -10.79 -13.00
CA TRP A 691 0.02 -9.88 -14.06
C TRP A 691 -0.46 -10.45 -15.40
N GLY A 692 -0.70 -9.59 -16.38
CA GLY A 692 -1.15 -10.05 -17.69
C GLY A 692 -1.51 -8.90 -18.61
N TRP A 693 -1.75 -9.25 -19.87
CA TRP A 693 -2.27 -8.35 -20.90
C TRP A 693 -3.51 -8.97 -21.52
N PHE A 694 -4.41 -8.11 -21.97
CA PHE A 694 -5.76 -8.49 -22.41
C PHE A 694 -6.08 -7.98 -23.83
N GLY A 695 -5.09 -7.43 -24.52
CA GLY A 695 -5.18 -7.01 -25.92
C GLY A 695 -4.75 -8.11 -26.89
N ASP A 696 -4.25 -7.72 -28.06
CA ASP A 696 -3.76 -8.64 -29.08
C ASP A 696 -2.46 -9.33 -28.63
N PRO A 697 -2.43 -10.67 -28.48
CA PRO A 697 -1.24 -11.40 -28.08
C PRO A 697 -0.03 -11.19 -29.01
N ALA A 698 -0.24 -10.89 -30.29
CA ALA A 698 0.83 -10.60 -31.23
C ALA A 698 1.55 -9.28 -30.92
N VAL A 699 0.86 -8.33 -30.29
CA VAL A 699 1.39 -7.02 -29.89
C VAL A 699 1.88 -7.07 -28.44
N ASP A 700 1.03 -7.54 -27.54
CA ASP A 700 1.31 -7.54 -26.10
C ASP A 700 2.36 -8.59 -25.69
N GLY A 701 2.62 -9.61 -26.52
CA GLY A 701 3.67 -10.60 -26.27
C GLY A 701 5.05 -9.99 -26.01
N ALA A 702 5.37 -8.84 -26.61
CA ALA A 702 6.62 -8.12 -26.34
C ALA A 702 6.71 -7.59 -24.89
N LYS A 703 5.58 -7.21 -24.29
CA LYS A 703 5.51 -6.76 -22.90
C LYS A 703 5.60 -7.94 -21.92
N VAL A 704 5.02 -9.10 -22.27
CA VAL A 704 5.18 -10.36 -21.52
C VAL A 704 6.67 -10.74 -21.45
N TRP A 705 7.42 -10.61 -22.55
CA TRP A 705 8.88 -10.81 -22.55
C TRP A 705 9.62 -9.82 -21.64
N ARG A 706 9.27 -8.52 -21.68
CA ARG A 706 9.87 -7.50 -20.81
C ARG A 706 9.64 -7.80 -19.33
N LEU A 707 8.42 -8.17 -18.95
CA LEU A 707 8.09 -8.55 -17.58
C LEU A 707 8.85 -9.81 -17.17
N GLY A 708 8.89 -10.84 -18.02
CA GLY A 708 9.67 -12.05 -17.77
C GLY A 708 11.17 -11.77 -17.57
N ALA A 709 11.76 -10.90 -18.38
CA ALA A 709 13.16 -10.50 -18.22
C ALA A 709 13.39 -9.69 -16.92
N ALA A 710 12.41 -8.89 -16.49
CA ALA A 710 12.47 -8.20 -15.20
C ALA A 710 12.33 -9.17 -14.01
N GLN A 711 11.50 -10.20 -14.11
CA GLN A 711 11.43 -11.31 -13.15
C GLN A 711 12.76 -12.07 -13.05
N ASP A 712 13.42 -12.34 -14.18
CA ASP A 712 14.73 -13.00 -14.22
C ASP A 712 15.80 -12.23 -13.45
N ARG A 713 15.87 -10.91 -13.66
CA ARG A 713 16.81 -10.02 -12.93
C ARG A 713 16.58 -10.03 -11.41
N LEU A 714 15.35 -10.28 -10.97
CA LEU A 714 15.01 -10.33 -9.55
C LEU A 714 15.11 -11.75 -8.96
N GLY A 715 15.28 -12.78 -9.79
CA GLY A 715 15.16 -14.17 -9.34
C GLY A 715 13.77 -14.50 -8.77
N ALA A 716 12.75 -13.78 -9.23
CA ALA A 716 11.37 -13.89 -8.76
C ALA A 716 10.49 -14.55 -9.83
N GLY A 717 9.37 -15.10 -9.39
CA GLY A 717 8.34 -15.65 -10.26
C GLY A 717 6.99 -14.97 -10.04
N GLY A 718 5.93 -15.57 -10.59
CA GLY A 718 4.58 -15.05 -10.47
C GLY A 718 3.57 -15.93 -11.19
N ALA A 719 2.30 -15.55 -11.13
CA ALA A 719 1.21 -16.21 -11.83
C ALA A 719 0.55 -15.27 -12.85
N PHE A 720 0.52 -15.70 -14.12
CA PHE A 720 -0.16 -14.97 -15.19
C PHE A 720 -1.68 -15.00 -14.98
N TRP A 721 -2.36 -13.87 -15.13
CA TRP A 721 -3.82 -13.80 -15.09
C TRP A 721 -4.39 -13.92 -16.51
N VAL A 722 -5.09 -14.98 -16.89
CA VAL A 722 -5.57 -16.15 -16.12
C VAL A 722 -5.57 -17.39 -17.02
N TRP A 723 -5.60 -18.60 -16.44
CA TRP A 723 -5.63 -19.85 -17.20
C TRP A 723 -6.83 -19.91 -18.14
N ARG A 724 -8.05 -19.84 -17.60
CA ARG A 724 -9.30 -19.93 -18.35
C ARG A 724 -10.41 -19.18 -17.61
N GLN A 725 -11.37 -18.61 -18.32
CA GLN A 725 -12.55 -17.99 -17.72
C GLN A 725 -13.79 -18.36 -18.52
N GLY A 726 -14.91 -18.58 -17.84
CA GLY A 726 -16.19 -18.91 -18.49
C GLY A 726 -16.95 -17.65 -18.88
N CYS A 727 -17.79 -17.78 -19.90
CA CYS A 727 -18.50 -16.64 -20.48
C CYS A 727 -19.54 -15.98 -19.57
N GLY A 728 -19.96 -16.67 -18.51
CA GLY A 728 -20.83 -16.11 -17.48
C GLY A 728 -20.11 -15.17 -16.51
N SER A 729 -18.78 -15.06 -16.56
CA SER A 729 -18.04 -14.27 -15.57
C SER A 729 -18.36 -12.78 -15.69
N PRO A 730 -18.30 -12.03 -14.57
CA PRO A 730 -18.57 -10.60 -14.55
C PRO A 730 -17.52 -9.77 -15.33
N GLU A 731 -16.31 -10.30 -15.51
CA GLU A 731 -15.23 -9.71 -16.33
C GLU A 731 -15.53 -9.80 -17.83
N THR A 732 -16.42 -10.70 -18.24
CA THR A 732 -16.74 -10.94 -19.65
C THR A 732 -17.75 -9.89 -20.13
N GLY A 733 -17.50 -9.17 -21.22
CA GLY A 733 -18.48 -8.25 -21.80
C GLY A 733 -19.79 -8.95 -22.17
N ALA A 734 -20.94 -8.28 -22.08
CA ALA A 734 -22.24 -8.88 -22.42
C ALA A 734 -22.31 -9.40 -23.88
N ASP A 735 -21.60 -8.73 -24.79
CA ASP A 735 -21.54 -9.07 -26.21
C ASP A 735 -20.25 -9.82 -26.59
N ALA A 736 -19.50 -10.34 -25.62
CA ALA A 736 -18.23 -11.00 -25.87
C ALA A 736 -18.42 -12.35 -26.58
N THR A 737 -17.70 -12.55 -27.68
CA THR A 737 -17.70 -13.83 -28.41
C THR A 737 -16.75 -14.87 -27.79
N THR A 738 -15.80 -14.40 -27.00
CA THR A 738 -14.84 -15.23 -26.25
C THR A 738 -14.64 -14.68 -24.83
N SER A 739 -14.27 -15.55 -23.89
CA SER A 739 -13.97 -15.19 -22.51
C SER A 739 -12.64 -15.79 -22.05
N GLY A 740 -11.99 -15.17 -21.07
CA GLY A 740 -10.70 -15.58 -20.53
C GLY A 740 -9.50 -14.98 -21.26
N ASN A 741 -8.31 -15.46 -20.91
CA ASN A 741 -7.05 -14.91 -21.41
C ASN A 741 -6.15 -15.97 -22.05
N LEU A 742 -5.46 -16.79 -21.25
CA LEU A 742 -4.47 -17.72 -21.79
C LEU A 742 -5.15 -18.87 -22.57
N VAL A 743 -6.16 -19.50 -21.99
CA VAL A 743 -7.05 -20.48 -22.63
C VAL A 743 -8.43 -19.83 -22.71
N ALA A 744 -8.73 -19.21 -23.86
CA ALA A 744 -10.02 -18.56 -24.05
C ALA A 744 -11.13 -19.60 -24.27
N VAL A 745 -12.37 -19.22 -23.98
CA VAL A 745 -13.58 -20.02 -24.20
C VAL A 745 -14.43 -19.32 -25.25
N ASP A 746 -14.77 -20.03 -26.33
CA ASP A 746 -15.76 -19.56 -27.30
C ASP A 746 -17.15 -19.61 -26.68
N CYS A 747 -17.82 -18.46 -26.58
CA CYS A 747 -19.07 -18.33 -25.84
C CYS A 747 -20.28 -18.93 -26.54
N ARG A 748 -20.17 -19.26 -27.83
CA ARG A 748 -21.23 -19.91 -28.60
C ARG A 748 -21.17 -21.43 -28.46
N THR A 749 -19.97 -21.99 -28.37
CA THR A 749 -19.73 -23.45 -28.41
C THR A 749 -19.28 -24.02 -27.06
N GLY A 750 -18.79 -23.19 -26.15
CA GLY A 750 -18.14 -23.61 -24.89
C GLY A 750 -16.76 -24.26 -25.10
N ALA A 751 -16.24 -24.26 -26.32
CA ALA A 751 -14.95 -24.86 -26.65
C ALA A 751 -13.80 -23.97 -26.15
N SER A 752 -12.76 -24.59 -25.61
CA SER A 752 -11.53 -23.90 -25.23
C SER A 752 -10.60 -23.75 -26.44
N THR A 753 -9.98 -22.58 -26.59
CA THR A 753 -8.94 -22.34 -27.60
C THR A 753 -7.56 -22.60 -26.99
N PRO A 754 -6.58 -23.07 -27.80
CA PRO A 754 -5.23 -23.28 -27.30
C PRO A 754 -4.55 -21.94 -26.97
N PRO A 755 -3.57 -21.93 -26.04
CA PRO A 755 -2.79 -20.74 -25.73
C PRO A 755 -2.19 -20.05 -26.96
N PRO A 756 -2.44 -18.74 -27.16
CA PRO A 756 -1.93 -18.04 -28.32
C PRO A 756 -0.41 -17.91 -28.24
N ALA A 757 0.29 -18.11 -29.36
CA ALA A 757 1.76 -18.15 -29.39
C ALA A 757 2.42 -16.88 -28.83
N GLY A 758 1.79 -15.71 -29.00
CA GLY A 758 2.26 -14.43 -28.48
C GLY A 758 2.39 -14.38 -26.96
N PHE A 759 1.55 -15.12 -26.23
CA PHE A 759 1.64 -15.29 -24.77
C PHE A 759 2.30 -16.60 -24.39
N ALA A 760 1.97 -17.70 -25.06
CA ALA A 760 2.47 -19.03 -24.71
C ALA A 760 3.99 -19.11 -24.76
N ARG A 761 4.65 -18.55 -25.79
CA ARG A 761 6.12 -18.58 -25.94
C ARG A 761 6.86 -17.87 -24.80
N PRO A 762 6.58 -16.60 -24.46
CA PRO A 762 7.24 -15.95 -23.32
C PRO A 762 6.90 -16.62 -21.98
N LEU A 763 5.69 -17.16 -21.81
CA LEU A 763 5.30 -17.85 -20.58
C LEU A 763 6.00 -19.20 -20.40
N SER A 764 6.29 -19.92 -21.50
CA SER A 764 6.90 -21.25 -21.46
C SER A 764 8.43 -21.24 -21.53
N ARG A 765 9.07 -20.07 -21.47
CA ARG A 765 10.52 -19.90 -21.63
C ARG A 765 11.33 -20.71 -20.60
N ALA A 766 12.56 -21.06 -20.96
CA ALA A 766 13.45 -21.85 -20.11
C ALA A 766 13.76 -21.15 -18.78
N PHE A 767 13.77 -21.89 -17.67
CA PHE A 767 14.10 -21.34 -16.35
C PHE A 767 14.50 -22.42 -15.34
N PRO A 768 15.29 -22.07 -14.31
CA PRO A 768 15.52 -22.96 -13.19
C PRO A 768 14.28 -23.04 -12.29
N ARG A 769 13.73 -24.23 -12.14
CA ARG A 769 12.63 -24.50 -11.20
C ARG A 769 13.13 -24.54 -9.77
N ALA A 770 14.27 -25.20 -9.54
CA ALA A 770 14.97 -25.24 -8.27
C ALA A 770 16.50 -25.32 -8.45
N LEU A 771 17.25 -24.65 -7.58
CA LEU A 771 18.71 -24.54 -7.64
C LEU A 771 19.30 -24.64 -6.23
N PRO A 772 20.34 -25.47 -5.97
CA PRO A 772 21.04 -25.43 -4.70
C PRO A 772 21.70 -24.06 -4.48
N GLY A 773 21.53 -23.53 -3.27
CA GLY A 773 22.05 -22.23 -2.87
C GLY A 773 21.32 -21.06 -3.53
N ARG A 774 22.06 -20.10 -4.07
CA ARG A 774 21.53 -18.81 -4.49
C ARG A 774 21.81 -18.50 -5.96
N LEU A 775 20.79 -17.99 -6.63
CA LEU A 775 20.89 -17.43 -7.97
C LEU A 775 21.65 -16.09 -7.95
N GLU A 776 22.67 -15.97 -8.81
CA GLU A 776 23.41 -14.73 -9.03
C GLU A 776 22.98 -14.02 -10.31
N SER A 777 22.73 -14.78 -11.39
CA SER A 777 22.18 -14.24 -12.62
C SER A 777 21.36 -15.28 -13.37
N LEU A 778 20.28 -14.82 -14.01
CA LEU A 778 19.42 -15.59 -14.89
C LEU A 778 19.13 -14.77 -16.13
N ILE A 779 19.34 -15.37 -17.29
CA ILE A 779 18.94 -14.82 -18.59
C ILE A 779 18.24 -15.94 -19.36
N SER A 780 16.99 -15.71 -19.75
CA SER A 780 16.20 -16.56 -20.62
C SER A 780 15.85 -15.78 -21.88
N GLY A 781 16.51 -16.11 -22.98
CA GLY A 781 16.44 -15.38 -24.24
C GLY A 781 15.23 -15.75 -25.10
N GLN A 782 14.84 -14.83 -25.99
CA GLN A 782 13.80 -15.07 -27.00
C GLN A 782 14.22 -16.10 -28.04
N ASP A 783 15.52 -16.34 -28.17
CA ASP A 783 16.13 -17.39 -29.00
C ASP A 783 15.97 -18.80 -28.39
N GLY A 784 15.38 -18.91 -27.20
CA GLY A 784 15.25 -20.17 -26.46
C GLY A 784 16.49 -20.54 -25.63
N GLY A 785 17.52 -19.69 -25.62
CA GLY A 785 18.72 -19.87 -24.81
C GLY A 785 18.49 -19.56 -23.33
N LEU A 786 19.19 -20.29 -22.46
CA LEU A 786 19.21 -20.07 -21.02
C LEU A 786 20.65 -19.95 -20.53
N ARG A 787 20.93 -18.97 -19.67
CA ARG A 787 22.20 -18.81 -18.95
C ARG A 787 21.92 -18.56 -17.48
N ILE A 788 22.53 -19.39 -16.62
CA ILE A 788 22.44 -19.31 -15.17
C ILE A 788 23.84 -19.21 -14.59
N ALA A 789 24.03 -18.32 -13.62
CA ALA A 789 25.11 -18.38 -12.66
C ALA A 789 24.53 -18.41 -11.24
N ALA A 790 25.05 -19.30 -10.41
CA ALA A 790 24.57 -19.51 -9.04
C ALA A 790 25.70 -20.07 -8.16
N ALA A 791 25.51 -19.96 -6.85
CA ALA A 791 26.45 -20.45 -5.85
C ALA A 791 25.74 -21.33 -4.82
N ALA A 792 26.21 -22.57 -4.68
CA ALA A 792 25.78 -23.54 -3.68
C ALA A 792 26.83 -23.69 -2.56
N PRO A 793 26.44 -24.18 -1.36
CA PRO A 793 27.39 -24.74 -0.41
C PRO A 793 28.27 -25.83 -1.06
N ASP A 794 29.45 -26.08 -0.49
CA ASP A 794 30.35 -27.14 -0.97
C ASP A 794 29.76 -28.54 -0.74
N ASP A 795 29.02 -28.71 0.36
CA ASP A 795 28.31 -29.94 0.72
C ASP A 795 26.83 -29.63 1.01
N PRO A 796 26.01 -29.39 -0.03
CA PRO A 796 24.60 -29.07 0.15
C PRO A 796 23.80 -30.34 0.50
N ALA A 797 22.82 -30.22 1.40
CA ALA A 797 21.91 -31.32 1.73
C ALA A 797 21.17 -31.87 0.49
N ASN A 798 20.96 -31.01 -0.52
CA ASN A 798 20.45 -31.39 -1.82
C ASN A 798 21.22 -30.64 -2.93
N CYS A 799 22.04 -31.36 -3.70
CA CYS A 799 22.80 -30.79 -4.82
C CYS A 799 21.99 -30.65 -6.12
N LEU A 800 20.74 -31.13 -6.17
CA LEU A 800 19.99 -31.25 -7.40
C LEU A 800 19.57 -29.89 -7.97
N VAL A 801 20.17 -29.54 -9.10
CA VAL A 801 19.68 -28.51 -10.02
C VAL A 801 18.51 -29.08 -10.81
N ASP A 802 17.48 -28.28 -11.02
CA ASP A 802 16.30 -28.64 -11.80
C ASP A 802 15.88 -27.49 -12.72
N ILE A 803 16.00 -27.70 -14.02
CA ILE A 803 15.80 -26.68 -15.05
C ILE A 803 14.77 -27.16 -16.07
N TRP A 804 13.81 -26.29 -16.40
CA TRP A 804 12.90 -26.45 -17.54
C TRP A 804 13.50 -25.83 -18.80
N VAL A 805 13.43 -26.54 -19.92
CA VAL A 805 13.75 -26.03 -21.26
C VAL A 805 12.61 -26.41 -22.23
N PRO A 806 11.94 -25.45 -22.89
CA PRO A 806 10.83 -25.77 -23.80
C PRO A 806 11.31 -26.30 -25.15
N GLY A 807 10.42 -27.02 -25.84
CA GLY A 807 10.59 -27.42 -27.24
C GLY A 807 11.02 -28.88 -27.44
N ASP A 808 10.93 -29.34 -28.68
CA ASP A 808 11.16 -30.75 -29.03
C ASP A 808 12.65 -31.13 -29.17
N THR A 809 13.51 -30.15 -29.44
CA THR A 809 14.95 -30.38 -29.65
C THR A 809 15.67 -30.52 -28.31
N MET A 810 16.49 -31.56 -28.18
CA MET A 810 17.31 -31.77 -26.99
C MET A 810 18.28 -30.60 -26.79
N PRO A 811 18.30 -29.95 -25.61
CA PRO A 811 19.15 -28.79 -25.39
C PRO A 811 20.63 -29.16 -25.40
N ARG A 812 21.45 -28.33 -26.05
CA ARG A 812 22.91 -28.39 -25.93
C ARG A 812 23.34 -27.74 -24.62
N LEU A 813 23.92 -28.54 -23.72
CA LEU A 813 24.30 -28.10 -22.38
C LEU A 813 25.80 -27.79 -22.30
N THR A 814 26.12 -26.64 -21.72
CA THR A 814 27.47 -26.30 -21.27
C THR A 814 27.40 -25.98 -19.79
N THR A 815 28.08 -26.75 -18.95
CA THR A 815 28.03 -26.59 -17.49
C THR A 815 29.42 -26.47 -16.88
N THR A 816 29.53 -25.69 -15.81
CA THR A 816 30.72 -25.65 -14.94
C THR A 816 30.23 -25.81 -13.50
N GLY A 817 30.89 -26.64 -12.69
CA GLY A 817 30.48 -26.88 -11.30
C GLY A 817 29.22 -27.76 -11.14
N VAL A 818 28.76 -28.40 -12.23
CA VAL A 818 27.62 -29.34 -12.23
C VAL A 818 28.08 -30.72 -12.71
N THR A 819 27.91 -31.75 -11.88
CA THR A 819 28.24 -33.14 -12.17
C THR A 819 27.02 -33.91 -12.65
N GLY A 820 27.19 -34.74 -13.69
CA GLY A 820 26.14 -35.60 -14.23
C GLY A 820 24.92 -34.87 -14.80
N PRO A 821 25.07 -33.82 -15.63
CA PRO A 821 23.92 -33.16 -16.25
C PRO A 821 23.15 -34.15 -17.13
N SER A 822 21.84 -34.28 -16.90
CA SER A 822 20.95 -35.22 -17.57
C SER A 822 19.70 -34.51 -18.09
N PRO A 823 19.57 -34.33 -19.42
CA PRO A 823 18.34 -33.87 -20.05
C PRO A 823 17.35 -35.03 -20.24
N GLU A 824 16.17 -34.94 -19.63
CA GLU A 824 15.07 -35.89 -19.79
C GLU A 824 13.93 -35.26 -20.60
N ARG A 825 13.44 -35.96 -21.62
CA ARG A 825 12.30 -35.48 -22.43
C ARG A 825 11.01 -35.63 -21.65
N VAL A 826 10.25 -34.55 -21.57
CA VAL A 826 8.91 -34.52 -20.95
C VAL A 826 7.91 -33.90 -21.93
N ALA A 827 6.64 -33.80 -21.54
CA ALA A 827 5.64 -33.11 -22.37
C ALA A 827 6.06 -31.63 -22.57
N GLY A 828 6.05 -31.17 -23.82
CA GLY A 828 6.34 -29.79 -24.21
C GLY A 828 7.79 -29.33 -24.10
N GLY A 829 8.71 -30.14 -23.58
CA GLY A 829 10.09 -29.74 -23.36
C GLY A 829 10.99 -30.78 -22.70
N TRP A 830 11.97 -30.29 -21.95
CA TRP A 830 13.00 -31.07 -21.30
C TRP A 830 13.19 -30.64 -19.85
N ARG A 831 13.49 -31.62 -18.99
CA ARG A 831 13.96 -31.41 -17.62
C ARG A 831 15.44 -31.70 -17.56
N VAL A 832 16.22 -30.68 -17.24
CA VAL A 832 17.67 -30.79 -17.11
C VAL A 832 18.00 -30.85 -15.63
N THR A 833 18.53 -31.99 -15.19
CA THR A 833 18.93 -32.21 -13.80
C THR A 833 20.43 -32.45 -13.70
N GLY A 834 21.00 -32.29 -12.50
CA GLY A 834 22.42 -32.55 -12.22
C GLY A 834 22.78 -32.10 -10.81
N CYS A 835 23.96 -32.47 -10.32
CA CYS A 835 24.40 -32.08 -8.97
C CYS A 835 25.39 -30.92 -9.01
N ALA A 836 25.05 -29.80 -8.37
CA ALA A 836 25.90 -28.62 -8.29
C ALA A 836 26.45 -28.39 -6.87
N ARG A 837 27.70 -27.94 -6.80
CA ARG A 837 28.46 -27.63 -5.58
C ARG A 837 29.35 -26.41 -5.81
N GLY A 838 29.49 -25.55 -4.82
CA GLY A 838 30.23 -24.29 -4.97
C GLY A 838 29.62 -23.37 -6.02
N ALA A 839 30.45 -22.55 -6.69
CA ALA A 839 30.00 -21.71 -7.81
C ALA A 839 29.81 -22.54 -9.09
N TYR A 840 28.67 -22.36 -9.76
CA TYR A 840 28.34 -23.12 -10.96
C TYR A 840 27.62 -22.27 -12.01
N THR A 841 27.75 -22.70 -13.25
CA THR A 841 27.04 -22.11 -14.39
C THR A 841 26.38 -23.21 -15.22
N VAL A 842 25.21 -22.88 -15.76
CA VAL A 842 24.49 -23.72 -16.72
C VAL A 842 24.08 -22.88 -17.90
N THR A 843 24.49 -23.28 -19.10
CA THR A 843 24.00 -22.74 -20.36
C THR A 843 23.25 -23.85 -21.09
N ALA A 844 22.02 -23.58 -21.52
CA ALA A 844 21.26 -24.45 -22.41
C ALA A 844 20.95 -23.67 -23.70
N ALA A 845 21.29 -24.25 -24.85
CA ALA A 845 20.98 -23.70 -26.17
C ALA A 845 20.06 -24.67 -26.94
N PRO A 846 19.13 -24.18 -27.78
CA PRO A 846 18.26 -25.00 -28.61
C PRO A 846 19.01 -25.91 -29.58
#